data_AF-A0AAE4ZB42-F1
#
_entry.id   AF-A0AAE4ZB42-F1
#
_cell.length_a   1.000
_cell.length_b   1.000
_cell.length_c   1.000
_cell.angle_alpha   90.00
_cell.angle_beta   90.00
_cell.angle_gamma   90.00
#
_symmetry.space_group_name_H-M   'P 1'
#
loop_
_entity.id
_entity.type
_entity.pdbx_description
1 polymer ?
#
loop_
_entity_poly.entity_id
_entity_poly.type
_entity_poly.pdbx_seq_one_letter_code
_entity_poly.pdbx_strand_id
1 'polypeptide(L)'
;PLSFEAQLEARVLMLSSNNILLPSNGRPVAAPTQDMVIGCYYLTKPRLEVADLEAKVSNPDVPKSQRQEAAEELEELFEDAPRFSTYGEVDMGLEMDELEFQTPVLFWVPRNFGSTDEADDERGKGKWEKTTAGRVLFNSIIPDEIGFFNQTFGKKELGDLIFECFTELALRPTTEFLDRLKDFGFRYATVGGVSIGIDDLEVPAEKREILEEADEQVARFQKAYASGFISNGERYNKVIDTWTHANNDVADAMVRHLERSKDGFNPVYMMMTSGARGNRDQMRQLAGMRGLMAKPQKKLTGGIGEIIESPIKSNFREGLTVLEYFISTHGARKGLADTALKTADAGYLTRRLVDVAQDVTITEEDCGTILGLEMTALKEGEDIIEPLRERIVGNVALEEVYDPIDGELLIEAGELIDEPTADAIEDAGIQSVKIRSVLTCEARRGICRRCYGRNLATMDMVDIGEAVGILAAQSIGEPGTQLTLRTFHIGGTAARIAAQTQRKSKIDGVVSLDRVTTVETPDEKLIVTSREGQIVLKTPEGQVRSRLSVPYGATLAVEEGQEIEAGDLLFCWDPYSEPIVADVSGYVRFVDIVEEQTMREELDESTGRRQMTIIEDREKKLHPTIEIWDKKKKGDRLREFIVPVGAQLTVQDGEKVDPGQTLAKISREVYKTRDITGGLPRVAELFEARKPKDPAVITEIDGEVSFGDIKRGKREVIVTPEQGEPRTYDVPVGKHMRVHQGDQVRAGDRLSEGPINP
;
A
#
# COMPACT_ATOMS: atom_id res chain seq x y z
N PRO A 1 -27.21 -4.54 -34.74
CA PRO A 1 -27.35 -5.99 -35.02
C PRO A 1 -28.40 -6.18 -36.12
N LEU A 2 -28.08 -6.87 -37.22
CA LEU A 2 -28.97 -7.02 -38.38
C LEU A 2 -29.76 -8.34 -38.36
N SER A 3 -29.10 -9.46 -38.05
CA SER A 3 -29.77 -10.77 -37.92
C SER A 3 -30.61 -10.85 -36.65
N PHE A 4 -31.58 -11.76 -36.62
CA PHE A 4 -32.40 -12.00 -35.45
C PHE A 4 -31.56 -12.50 -34.27
N GLU A 5 -30.62 -13.41 -34.55
CA GLU A 5 -29.70 -13.97 -33.56
C GLU A 5 -28.85 -12.87 -32.92
N ALA A 6 -28.28 -11.97 -33.73
CA ALA A 6 -27.47 -10.87 -33.23
C ALA A 6 -28.31 -9.83 -32.43
N GLN A 7 -29.59 -9.66 -32.77
CA GLN A 7 -30.49 -8.80 -32.00
C GLN A 7 -30.83 -9.42 -30.64
N LEU A 8 -31.03 -10.74 -30.62
CA LEU A 8 -31.30 -11.49 -29.40
C LEU A 8 -30.07 -11.52 -28.49
N GLU A 9 -28.90 -11.84 -29.04
CA GLU A 9 -27.60 -11.79 -28.35
C GLU A 9 -27.36 -10.40 -27.75
N ALA A 10 -27.53 -9.34 -28.53
CA ALA A 10 -27.34 -7.98 -28.03
C ALA A 10 -28.31 -7.61 -26.90
N ARG A 11 -29.54 -8.13 -26.90
CA ARG A 11 -30.54 -7.85 -25.87
C ARG A 11 -30.32 -8.67 -24.60
N VAL A 12 -29.88 -9.92 -24.73
CA VAL A 12 -29.69 -10.84 -23.62
C VAL A 12 -28.34 -10.62 -22.95
N LEU A 13 -27.27 -10.44 -23.73
CA LEU A 13 -25.90 -10.39 -23.21
C LEU A 13 -25.32 -8.97 -23.16
N MET A 14 -25.54 -8.15 -24.19
CA MET A 14 -24.84 -6.86 -24.34
C MET A 14 -25.63 -5.64 -23.86
N LEU A 15 -26.83 -5.84 -23.30
CA LEU A 15 -27.66 -4.73 -22.84
C LEU A 15 -27.02 -4.07 -21.61
N SER A 16 -27.00 -2.74 -21.56
CA SER A 16 -26.34 -2.01 -20.47
C SER A 16 -26.94 -2.32 -19.09
N SER A 17 -28.25 -2.58 -19.02
CA SER A 17 -28.92 -2.97 -17.79
C SER A 17 -28.44 -4.31 -17.23
N ASN A 18 -27.85 -5.18 -18.06
CA ASN A 18 -27.36 -6.50 -17.66
C ASN A 18 -25.88 -6.45 -17.26
N ASN A 19 -25.17 -5.37 -17.59
CA ASN A 19 -23.73 -5.23 -17.42
C ASN A 19 -23.40 -4.06 -16.48
N ILE A 20 -23.87 -4.17 -15.23
CA ILE A 20 -23.72 -3.11 -14.22
C ILE A 20 -22.53 -3.31 -13.28
N LEU A 21 -21.90 -4.49 -13.27
CA LEU A 21 -20.73 -4.82 -12.45
C LEU A 21 -19.47 -5.00 -13.31
N LEU A 22 -18.31 -4.74 -12.70
CA LEU A 22 -17.01 -4.90 -13.32
C LEU A 22 -16.58 -6.37 -13.31
N PRO A 23 -16.17 -6.97 -14.44
CA PRO A 23 -15.68 -8.34 -14.46
C PRO A 23 -14.37 -8.55 -13.71
N SER A 24 -13.65 -7.47 -13.37
CA SER A 24 -12.36 -7.53 -12.67
C SER A 24 -12.48 -7.70 -11.15
N ASN A 25 -13.55 -7.20 -10.54
CA ASN A 25 -13.67 -7.11 -9.08
C ASN A 25 -15.12 -7.10 -8.56
N GLY A 26 -16.13 -7.23 -9.42
CA GLY A 26 -17.54 -7.25 -9.04
C GLY A 26 -18.12 -5.92 -8.57
N ARG A 27 -17.32 -4.84 -8.55
CA ARG A 27 -17.83 -3.53 -8.14
C ARG A 27 -18.74 -2.91 -9.21
N PRO A 28 -19.74 -2.11 -8.82
CA PRO A 28 -20.61 -1.45 -9.79
C PRO A 28 -19.84 -0.53 -10.76
N VAL A 29 -19.94 -0.80 -12.06
CA VAL A 29 -19.49 0.10 -13.14
C VAL A 29 -20.35 1.36 -13.15
N ALA A 30 -21.65 1.18 -12.91
CA ALA A 30 -22.65 2.24 -12.94
C ALA A 30 -22.66 3.11 -11.66
N ALA A 31 -21.58 3.08 -10.87
CA ALA A 31 -21.45 3.91 -9.70
C ALA A 31 -21.56 5.41 -10.06
N PRO A 32 -22.29 6.23 -9.28
CA PRO A 32 -22.38 7.66 -9.44
C PRO A 32 -21.01 8.31 -9.55
N THR A 33 -20.88 9.29 -10.44
CA THR A 33 -19.64 10.02 -10.63
C THR A 33 -19.86 11.52 -10.56
N GLN A 34 -18.84 12.24 -10.10
CA GLN A 34 -18.76 13.71 -10.14
C GLN A 34 -20.01 14.36 -9.52
N ASP A 35 -20.77 15.12 -10.31
CA ASP A 35 -21.84 15.99 -9.86
C ASP A 35 -22.97 15.22 -9.15
N MET A 36 -23.28 14.01 -9.60
CA MET A 36 -24.28 13.15 -8.93
C MET A 36 -23.89 12.86 -7.48
N VAL A 37 -22.60 12.58 -7.25
CA VAL A 37 -22.06 12.31 -5.92
C VAL A 37 -22.11 13.57 -5.06
N ILE A 38 -21.75 14.74 -5.62
CA ILE A 38 -21.82 16.02 -4.89
C ILE A 38 -23.25 16.32 -4.44
N GLY A 39 -24.24 16.10 -5.31
CA GLY A 39 -25.64 16.33 -4.97
C GLY A 39 -26.12 15.46 -3.81
N CYS A 40 -25.82 14.15 -3.85
CA CYS A 40 -26.15 13.23 -2.77
C CYS A 40 -25.40 13.56 -1.48
N TYR A 41 -24.10 13.88 -1.59
CA TYR A 41 -23.26 14.24 -0.45
C TYR A 41 -23.73 15.53 0.21
N TYR A 42 -24.02 16.58 -0.56
CA TYR A 42 -24.53 17.86 -0.06
C TYR A 42 -25.82 17.69 0.75
N LEU A 43 -26.74 16.86 0.23
CA LEU A 43 -28.03 16.61 0.85
C LEU A 43 -27.89 15.79 2.14
N THR A 44 -27.02 14.78 2.14
CA THR A 44 -26.89 13.81 3.24
C THR A 44 -25.90 14.24 4.32
N LYS A 45 -25.06 15.25 4.03
CA LYS A 45 -24.11 15.83 4.98
C LYS A 45 -24.85 16.70 6.01
N PRO A 46 -24.72 16.42 7.31
CA PRO A 46 -25.28 17.28 8.36
C PRO A 46 -24.38 18.50 8.61
N ARG A 47 -24.87 19.45 9.43
CA ARG A 47 -24.05 20.58 9.92
C ARG A 47 -22.86 20.09 10.75
N LEU A 48 -21.81 20.89 10.86
CA LEU A 48 -20.55 20.49 11.48
C LEU A 48 -20.73 19.97 12.91
N GLU A 49 -21.59 20.60 13.70
CA GLU A 49 -21.92 20.20 15.08
C GLU A 49 -22.41 18.74 15.15
N VAL A 50 -23.34 18.36 14.27
CA VAL A 50 -23.89 17.00 14.21
C VAL A 50 -22.87 16.04 13.57
N ALA A 51 -22.14 16.47 12.54
CA ALA A 51 -21.13 15.66 11.87
C ALA A 51 -19.98 15.25 12.81
N ASP A 52 -19.47 16.18 13.62
CA ASP A 52 -18.40 15.94 14.58
C ASP A 52 -18.84 14.97 15.69
N LEU A 53 -20.08 15.09 16.15
CA LEU A 53 -20.66 14.19 17.14
C LEU A 53 -20.86 12.78 16.58
N GLU A 54 -21.44 12.66 15.37
CA GLU A 54 -21.58 11.37 14.69
C GLU A 54 -20.23 10.68 14.48
N ALA A 55 -19.21 11.43 14.05
CA ALA A 55 -17.87 10.91 13.85
C ALA A 55 -17.21 10.41 15.15
N LYS A 56 -17.43 11.11 16.28
CA LYS A 56 -16.93 10.68 17.59
C LYS A 56 -17.65 9.42 18.08
N VAL A 57 -18.96 9.32 17.87
CA VAL A 57 -19.77 8.17 18.28
C VAL A 57 -19.38 6.92 17.47
N SER A 58 -19.18 7.06 16.16
CA SER A 58 -18.88 5.92 15.28
C SER A 58 -17.44 5.42 15.37
N ASN A 59 -16.49 6.24 15.84
CA ASN A 59 -15.07 5.91 15.78
C ASN A 59 -14.63 4.94 16.91
N PRO A 60 -14.17 3.71 16.58
CA PRO A 60 -13.70 2.70 17.55
C PRO A 60 -12.42 3.07 18.31
N ASP A 61 -11.69 4.10 17.90
CA ASP A 61 -10.43 4.51 18.52
C ASP A 61 -10.62 5.60 19.59
N VAL A 62 -11.79 6.24 19.64
CA VAL A 62 -12.10 7.28 20.64
C VAL A 62 -12.42 6.61 21.98
N PRO A 63 -11.93 7.11 23.13
CA PRO A 63 -12.27 6.54 24.44
C PRO A 63 -13.79 6.43 24.67
N LYS A 64 -14.25 5.31 25.24
CA LYS A 64 -15.68 5.02 25.45
C LYS A 64 -16.43 6.13 26.21
N SER A 65 -15.76 6.83 27.13
CA SER A 65 -16.31 7.97 27.86
C SER A 65 -16.64 9.16 26.93
N GLN A 66 -15.74 9.50 26.00
CA GLN A 66 -15.96 10.59 25.05
C GLN A 66 -17.03 10.25 24.01
N ARG A 67 -17.24 8.97 23.70
CA ARG A 67 -18.36 8.55 22.82
C ARG A 67 -19.70 8.65 23.52
N GLN A 68 -19.75 8.33 24.82
CA GLN A 68 -20.96 8.47 25.62
C GLN A 68 -21.34 9.94 25.78
N GLU A 69 -20.37 10.80 26.10
CA GLU A 69 -20.57 12.26 26.16
C GLU A 69 -21.06 12.82 24.81
N ALA A 70 -20.43 12.45 23.69
CA ALA A 70 -20.88 12.86 22.37
C ALA A 70 -22.28 12.33 22.01
N ALA A 71 -22.65 11.14 22.48
CA ALA A 71 -23.99 10.58 22.28
C ALA A 71 -25.06 11.29 23.12
N GLU A 72 -24.72 11.73 24.33
CA GLU A 72 -25.58 12.55 25.19
C GLU A 72 -25.78 13.96 24.59
N GLU A 73 -24.71 14.61 24.12
CA GLU A 73 -24.80 15.90 23.41
C GLU A 73 -25.65 15.79 22.13
N LEU A 74 -25.53 14.68 21.40
CA LEU A 74 -26.39 14.40 20.25
C LEU A 74 -27.84 14.17 20.67
N GLU A 75 -28.10 13.63 21.87
CA GLU A 75 -29.46 13.47 22.38
C GLU A 75 -30.12 14.81 22.69
N GLU A 76 -29.40 15.72 23.33
CA GLU A 76 -29.90 17.07 23.63
C GLU A 76 -30.24 17.84 22.36
N LEU A 77 -29.40 17.74 21.31
CA LEU A 77 -29.65 18.40 20.03
C LEU A 77 -30.91 17.90 19.31
N PHE A 78 -31.30 16.64 19.54
CA PHE A 78 -32.46 16.01 18.90
C PHE A 78 -33.72 15.99 19.78
N GLU A 79 -33.65 16.46 21.03
CA GLU A 79 -34.80 16.45 21.95
C GLU A 79 -35.96 17.31 21.44
N ASP A 80 -35.64 18.50 20.92
CA ASP A 80 -36.59 19.47 20.35
C ASP A 80 -36.80 19.30 18.82
N ALA A 81 -36.21 18.27 18.21
CA ALA A 81 -36.29 18.07 16.76
C ALA A 81 -37.72 17.72 16.30
N PRO A 82 -38.17 18.27 15.14
CA PRO A 82 -39.47 17.95 14.59
C PRO A 82 -39.58 16.47 14.21
N ARG A 83 -40.76 15.90 14.43
CA ARG A 83 -41.05 14.48 14.22
C ARG A 83 -41.88 14.27 12.97
N PHE A 84 -41.40 13.40 12.08
CA PHE A 84 -42.06 13.09 10.82
C PHE A 84 -42.28 11.59 10.67
N SER A 85 -43.38 11.23 10.03
CA SER A 85 -43.79 9.84 9.84
C SER A 85 -43.73 9.37 8.39
N THR A 86 -43.75 10.31 7.44
CA THR A 86 -43.72 10.01 6.00
C THR A 86 -42.75 10.91 5.26
N TYR A 87 -42.21 10.42 4.15
CA TYR A 87 -41.31 11.20 3.28
C TYR A 87 -41.97 12.48 2.76
N GLY A 88 -43.27 12.42 2.44
CA GLY A 88 -44.03 13.56 1.92
C GLY A 88 -44.19 14.71 2.92
N GLU A 89 -44.24 14.43 4.23
CA GLU A 89 -44.27 15.49 5.26
C GLU A 89 -42.95 16.27 5.30
N VAL A 90 -41.82 15.56 5.16
CA VAL A 90 -40.49 16.19 5.10
C VAL A 90 -40.33 17.00 3.82
N ASP A 91 -40.75 16.46 2.68
CA ASP A 91 -40.74 17.15 1.39
C ASP A 91 -41.59 18.43 1.44
N MET A 92 -42.79 18.35 2.02
CA MET A 92 -43.66 19.51 2.23
C MET A 92 -43.02 20.55 3.16
N GLY A 93 -42.38 20.13 4.25
CA GLY A 93 -41.67 21.04 5.16
C GLY A 93 -40.50 21.77 4.51
N LEU A 94 -39.81 21.11 3.57
CA LEU A 94 -38.75 21.72 2.76
C LEU A 94 -39.32 22.68 1.71
N GLU A 95 -40.43 22.33 1.03
CA GLU A 95 -41.08 23.23 0.07
C GLU A 95 -41.70 24.47 0.73
N MET A 96 -42.10 24.37 2.00
CA MET A 96 -42.62 25.49 2.80
C MET A 96 -41.53 26.35 3.44
N ASP A 97 -40.24 26.05 3.22
CA ASP A 97 -39.09 26.69 3.86
C ASP A 97 -39.13 26.63 5.41
N GLU A 98 -39.85 25.65 5.99
CA GLU A 98 -39.86 25.41 7.45
C GLU A 98 -38.70 24.51 7.89
N LEU A 99 -38.15 23.73 6.95
CA LEU A 99 -36.98 22.88 7.13
C LEU A 99 -35.89 23.26 6.13
N GLU A 100 -34.64 23.03 6.50
CA GLU A 100 -33.50 22.95 5.58
C GLU A 100 -33.07 21.49 5.45
N PHE A 101 -32.32 21.15 4.40
CA PHE A 101 -31.85 19.77 4.19
C PHE A 101 -31.02 19.24 5.36
N GLN A 102 -30.25 20.11 6.01
CA GLN A 102 -29.39 19.76 7.14
C GLN A 102 -30.09 19.85 8.49
N THR A 103 -31.37 20.24 8.54
CA THR A 103 -32.12 20.32 9.80
C THR A 103 -32.22 18.93 10.45
N PRO A 104 -31.87 18.79 11.74
CA PRO A 104 -32.08 17.56 12.50
C PRO A 104 -33.57 17.23 12.59
N VAL A 105 -33.94 15.99 12.32
CA VAL A 105 -35.31 15.48 12.37
C VAL A 105 -35.35 14.10 13.03
N LEU A 106 -36.47 13.81 13.68
CA LEU A 106 -36.79 12.46 14.15
C LEU A 106 -37.74 11.81 13.15
N PHE A 107 -37.27 10.80 12.43
CA PHE A 107 -38.05 10.11 11.41
C PHE A 107 -38.52 8.74 11.91
N TRP A 108 -39.80 8.42 11.70
CA TRP A 108 -40.32 7.09 12.04
C TRP A 108 -40.00 6.10 10.93
N VAL A 109 -39.17 5.09 11.24
CA VAL A 109 -38.85 4.00 10.30
C VAL A 109 -39.81 2.82 10.55
N PRO A 110 -40.72 2.51 9.60
CA PRO A 110 -41.68 1.43 9.74
C PRO A 110 -41.04 0.03 9.58
N ARG A 111 -41.77 -1.00 10.06
CA ARG A 111 -41.40 -2.43 10.16
C ARG A 111 -40.81 -3.09 8.90
N ASN A 112 -41.13 -2.59 7.69
CA ASN A 112 -40.90 -3.32 6.43
C ASN A 112 -39.55 -3.02 5.75
N PHE A 113 -38.68 -2.26 6.41
CA PHE A 113 -37.33 -2.00 5.94
C PHE A 113 -36.40 -3.15 6.33
N GLY A 114 -35.93 -3.95 5.37
CA GLY A 114 -34.84 -4.92 5.58
C GLY A 114 -35.22 -6.36 5.94
N SER A 115 -36.43 -6.87 5.67
CA SER A 115 -36.67 -8.33 5.77
C SER A 115 -37.62 -8.89 4.72
N THR A 116 -37.10 -9.82 3.92
CA THR A 116 -37.89 -10.76 3.10
C THR A 116 -38.36 -11.98 3.91
N ASP A 117 -37.85 -12.19 5.12
CA ASP A 117 -38.20 -13.35 5.94
C ASP A 117 -39.30 -13.04 6.96
N GLU A 118 -40.40 -13.79 6.86
CA GLU A 118 -41.54 -13.79 7.80
C GLU A 118 -41.23 -14.56 9.11
N ALA A 119 -39.96 -14.94 9.37
CA ALA A 119 -39.64 -16.04 10.30
C ALA A 119 -38.93 -15.66 11.63
N ASP A 120 -38.66 -14.39 11.94
CA ASP A 120 -38.04 -14.00 13.22
C ASP A 120 -38.88 -12.95 13.98
N ASP A 121 -39.86 -13.44 14.73
CA ASP A 121 -41.00 -12.68 15.28
C ASP A 121 -40.78 -12.14 16.73
N GLU A 122 -39.53 -11.90 17.17
CA GLU A 122 -39.25 -11.42 18.55
C GLU A 122 -38.49 -10.08 18.70
N ARG A 123 -38.20 -9.32 17.62
CA ARG A 123 -37.67 -7.92 17.70
C ARG A 123 -38.69 -6.88 17.23
N GLY A 124 -39.87 -6.86 17.88
CA GLY A 124 -40.98 -5.99 17.50
C GLY A 124 -40.94 -4.58 18.10
N LYS A 125 -40.70 -3.56 17.26
CA LYS A 125 -41.28 -2.19 17.26
C LYS A 125 -40.57 -1.33 16.20
N GLY A 126 -41.33 -0.58 15.39
CA GLY A 126 -40.74 0.51 14.57
C GLY A 126 -39.98 1.49 15.47
N LYS A 127 -38.92 2.11 14.94
CA LYS A 127 -38.06 3.00 15.73
C LYS A 127 -38.08 4.42 15.19
N TRP A 128 -37.95 5.37 16.11
CA TRP A 128 -37.61 6.74 15.78
C TRP A 128 -36.11 6.81 15.53
N GLU A 129 -35.74 7.23 14.32
CA GLU A 129 -34.36 7.46 13.94
C GLU A 129 -34.01 8.94 13.99
N LYS A 130 -32.85 9.24 14.59
CA LYS A 130 -32.27 10.58 14.65
C LYS A 130 -31.51 10.82 13.35
N THR A 131 -32.02 11.66 12.47
CA THR A 131 -31.46 11.85 11.12
C THR A 131 -31.62 13.30 10.64
N THR A 132 -31.27 13.59 9.40
CA THR A 132 -31.52 14.91 8.79
C THR A 132 -32.59 14.84 7.72
N ALA A 133 -33.28 15.95 7.47
CA ALA A 133 -34.32 16.03 6.44
C ALA A 133 -33.82 15.56 5.07
N GLY A 134 -32.58 15.91 4.72
CA GLY A 134 -31.92 15.49 3.48
C GLY A 134 -31.64 13.99 3.40
N ARG A 135 -31.24 13.35 4.51
CA ARG A 135 -31.08 11.88 4.56
C ARG A 135 -32.43 11.18 4.42
N VAL A 136 -33.49 11.70 5.02
CA VAL A 136 -34.85 11.16 4.86
C VAL A 136 -35.30 11.24 3.41
N LEU A 137 -35.09 12.38 2.74
CA LEU A 137 -35.36 12.51 1.31
C LEU A 137 -34.52 11.55 0.47
N PHE A 138 -33.25 11.36 0.78
CA PHE A 138 -32.41 10.39 0.07
C PHE A 138 -32.94 8.96 0.23
N ASN A 139 -33.43 8.60 1.41
CA ASN A 139 -34.02 7.28 1.64
C ASN A 139 -35.32 7.07 0.84
N SER A 140 -36.01 8.11 0.39
CA SER A 140 -37.21 7.96 -0.45
C SER A 140 -36.97 7.35 -1.84
N ILE A 141 -35.72 7.38 -2.33
CA ILE A 141 -35.36 6.76 -3.61
C ILE A 141 -34.86 5.33 -3.47
N ILE A 142 -34.40 4.95 -2.27
CA ILE A 142 -33.90 3.61 -1.97
C ILE A 142 -35.09 2.64 -1.96
N PRO A 143 -34.96 1.42 -2.52
CA PRO A 143 -35.99 0.39 -2.39
C PRO A 143 -36.30 0.10 -0.92
N ASP A 144 -37.58 0.03 -0.57
CA ASP A 144 -38.03 -0.16 0.82
C ASP A 144 -37.49 -1.47 1.41
N GLU A 145 -37.20 -2.46 0.58
CA GLU A 145 -36.74 -3.78 0.98
C GLU A 145 -35.35 -3.79 1.64
N ILE A 146 -34.46 -2.84 1.31
CA ILE A 146 -33.05 -2.85 1.77
C ILE A 146 -32.94 -2.28 3.18
N GLY A 147 -33.61 -1.17 3.47
CA GLY A 147 -33.44 -0.52 4.76
C GLY A 147 -33.47 0.99 4.73
N PHE A 148 -33.45 1.58 5.93
CA PHE A 148 -33.19 3.00 6.13
C PHE A 148 -31.72 3.21 6.46
N PHE A 149 -31.03 4.02 5.66
CA PHE A 149 -29.62 4.34 5.83
C PHE A 149 -29.42 5.73 6.41
N ASN A 150 -28.73 5.81 7.55
CA ASN A 150 -28.47 7.06 8.25
C ASN A 150 -26.98 7.43 8.25
N GLN A 151 -26.43 7.69 7.06
CA GLN A 151 -25.04 8.07 6.89
C GLN A 151 -24.88 9.13 5.81
N THR A 152 -23.68 9.73 5.74
CA THR A 152 -23.33 10.66 4.66
C THR A 152 -22.85 9.87 3.45
N PHE A 153 -23.43 10.14 2.28
CA PHE A 153 -23.17 9.37 1.07
C PHE A 153 -22.14 10.05 0.15
N GLY A 154 -20.91 9.55 0.17
CA GLY A 154 -19.87 9.85 -0.81
C GLY A 154 -19.83 8.82 -1.94
N LYS A 155 -18.82 8.92 -2.80
CA LYS A 155 -18.67 8.03 -3.95
C LYS A 155 -18.52 6.56 -3.56
N LYS A 156 -17.82 6.29 -2.46
CA LYS A 156 -17.56 4.92 -2.01
C LYS A 156 -18.85 4.33 -1.44
N GLU A 157 -19.49 5.04 -0.53
CA GLU A 157 -20.71 4.64 0.15
C GLU A 157 -21.88 4.44 -0.83
N LEU A 158 -21.98 5.28 -1.87
CA LEU A 158 -22.94 5.08 -2.95
C LEU A 158 -22.64 3.83 -3.78
N GLY A 159 -21.37 3.51 -4.01
CA GLY A 159 -20.97 2.28 -4.69
C GLY A 159 -21.31 1.03 -3.88
N ASP A 160 -21.09 1.09 -2.56
CA ASP A 160 -21.41 0.01 -1.63
C ASP A 160 -22.94 -0.18 -1.54
N LEU A 161 -23.73 0.89 -1.47
CA LEU A 161 -25.20 0.83 -1.49
C LEU A 161 -25.75 0.19 -2.78
N ILE A 162 -25.16 0.50 -3.94
CA ILE A 162 -25.57 -0.11 -5.21
C ILE A 162 -25.25 -1.60 -5.23
N PHE A 163 -24.10 -1.98 -4.66
CA PHE A 163 -23.71 -3.38 -4.56
C PHE A 163 -24.62 -4.15 -3.63
N GLU A 164 -24.98 -3.60 -2.47
CA GLU A 164 -25.96 -4.16 -1.53
C GLU A 164 -27.33 -4.33 -2.18
N CYS A 165 -27.82 -3.31 -2.89
CA CYS A 165 -29.05 -3.39 -3.68
C CYS A 165 -29.01 -4.50 -4.73
N PHE A 166 -27.87 -4.70 -5.38
CA PHE A 166 -27.71 -5.75 -6.37
C PHE A 166 -27.74 -7.15 -5.75
N THR A 167 -27.04 -7.33 -4.63
CA THR A 167 -26.93 -8.64 -3.96
C THR A 167 -28.27 -9.05 -3.35
N GLU A 168 -29.02 -8.13 -2.74
CA GLU A 168 -30.30 -8.45 -2.10
C GLU A 168 -31.48 -8.50 -3.06
N LEU A 169 -31.58 -7.54 -3.99
CA LEU A 169 -32.76 -7.36 -4.84
C LEU A 169 -32.56 -7.78 -6.30
N ALA A 170 -31.36 -8.21 -6.66
CA ALA A 170 -30.96 -8.57 -8.01
C ALA A 170 -31.05 -7.39 -9.01
N LEU A 171 -31.03 -7.72 -10.30
CA LEU A 171 -30.77 -6.76 -11.38
C LEU A 171 -31.86 -5.68 -11.55
N ARG A 172 -33.14 -6.07 -11.58
CA ARG A 172 -34.22 -5.18 -12.01
C ARG A 172 -34.45 -4.02 -11.02
N PRO A 173 -34.66 -4.23 -9.71
CA PRO A 173 -34.82 -3.14 -8.75
C PRO A 173 -33.58 -2.24 -8.71
N THR A 174 -32.39 -2.81 -8.82
CA THR A 174 -31.12 -2.08 -8.89
C THR A 174 -31.06 -1.13 -10.08
N THR A 175 -31.49 -1.57 -11.27
CA THR A 175 -31.51 -0.68 -12.45
C THR A 175 -32.51 0.47 -12.31
N GLU A 176 -33.68 0.23 -11.72
CA GLU A 176 -34.66 1.29 -11.44
C GLU A 176 -34.14 2.27 -10.38
N PHE A 177 -33.46 1.77 -9.35
CA PHE A 177 -32.80 2.58 -8.33
C PHE A 177 -31.71 3.46 -8.93
N LEU A 178 -30.86 2.94 -9.81
CA LEU A 178 -29.80 3.70 -10.48
C LEU A 178 -30.35 4.89 -11.29
N ASP A 179 -31.48 4.71 -11.98
CA ASP A 179 -32.13 5.79 -12.72
C ASP A 179 -32.70 6.86 -11.78
N ARG A 180 -33.34 6.45 -10.67
CA ARG A 180 -33.82 7.40 -9.64
C ARG A 180 -32.65 8.16 -9.01
N LEU A 181 -31.57 7.47 -8.69
CA LEU A 181 -30.36 8.04 -8.09
C LEU A 181 -29.70 9.05 -9.02
N LYS A 182 -29.69 8.78 -10.32
CA LYS A 182 -29.22 9.73 -11.36
C LYS A 182 -30.05 11.01 -11.35
N ASP A 183 -31.36 10.89 -11.47
CA ASP A 183 -32.25 12.06 -11.55
C ASP A 183 -32.22 12.86 -10.24
N PHE A 184 -32.21 12.16 -9.11
CA PHE A 184 -32.09 12.74 -7.77
C PHE A 184 -30.76 13.48 -7.59
N GLY A 185 -29.64 12.83 -7.88
CA GLY A 185 -28.30 13.39 -7.74
C GLY A 185 -28.12 14.68 -8.56
N PHE A 186 -28.56 14.69 -9.83
CA PHE A 186 -28.47 15.90 -10.66
C PHE A 186 -29.40 17.02 -10.22
N ARG A 187 -30.62 16.69 -9.78
CA ARG A 187 -31.57 17.69 -9.25
C ARG A 187 -30.97 18.40 -8.04
N TYR A 188 -30.50 17.66 -7.04
CA TYR A 188 -29.98 18.25 -5.81
C TYR A 188 -28.57 18.83 -5.96
N ALA A 189 -27.76 18.37 -6.93
CA ALA A 189 -26.53 19.07 -7.31
C ALA A 189 -26.83 20.47 -7.87
N THR A 190 -27.89 20.59 -8.67
CA THR A 190 -28.33 21.89 -9.22
C THR A 190 -28.88 22.80 -8.13
N VAL A 191 -29.72 22.27 -7.23
CA VAL A 191 -30.29 23.02 -6.10
C VAL A 191 -29.21 23.46 -5.12
N GLY A 192 -28.23 22.58 -4.82
CA GLY A 192 -27.12 22.90 -3.92
C GLY A 192 -26.20 24.01 -4.43
N GLY A 193 -26.22 24.30 -5.74
CA GLY A 193 -25.55 25.48 -6.30
C GLY A 193 -24.04 25.54 -6.02
N VAL A 194 -23.39 24.38 -5.85
CA VAL A 194 -21.99 24.29 -5.45
C VAL A 194 -21.11 24.92 -6.53
N SER A 195 -20.39 25.98 -6.16
CA SER A 195 -19.50 26.74 -7.04
C SER A 195 -18.11 26.84 -6.42
N ILE A 196 -17.08 27.04 -7.26
CA ILE A 196 -15.71 27.26 -6.79
C ILE A 196 -15.33 28.72 -7.04
N GLY A 197 -15.04 29.45 -5.97
CA GLY A 197 -14.49 30.79 -5.96
C GLY A 197 -13.04 30.84 -5.47
N ILE A 198 -12.40 31.99 -5.64
CA ILE A 198 -11.04 32.25 -5.13
C ILE A 198 -11.04 32.26 -3.59
N ASP A 199 -12.12 32.73 -2.99
CA ASP A 199 -12.27 32.84 -1.53
C ASP A 199 -12.43 31.46 -0.86
N ASP A 200 -12.92 30.45 -1.60
CA ASP A 200 -13.05 29.08 -1.08
C ASP A 200 -11.70 28.39 -0.90
N LEU A 201 -10.64 28.87 -1.56
CA LEU A 201 -9.29 28.30 -1.51
C LEU A 201 -8.50 28.84 -0.32
N GLU A 202 -8.96 28.64 0.90
CA GLU A 202 -8.34 29.17 2.12
C GLU A 202 -6.92 28.65 2.37
N VAL A 203 -5.96 29.57 2.47
CA VAL A 203 -4.55 29.25 2.77
C VAL A 203 -4.38 29.25 4.30
N PRO A 204 -3.86 28.17 4.90
CA PRO A 204 -3.70 28.10 6.35
C PRO A 204 -2.64 29.09 6.84
N ALA A 205 -2.91 29.75 7.97
CA ALA A 205 -1.98 30.71 8.56
C ALA A 205 -0.69 30.03 9.06
N GLU A 206 -0.77 28.78 9.54
CA GLU A 206 0.41 28.04 10.03
C GLU A 206 1.41 27.72 8.91
N LYS A 207 1.01 27.82 7.63
CA LYS A 207 1.89 27.57 6.48
C LYS A 207 3.21 28.33 6.61
N ARG A 208 3.16 29.60 7.02
CA ARG A 208 4.37 30.42 7.12
C ARG A 208 5.33 29.88 8.18
N GLU A 209 4.80 29.48 9.33
CA GLU A 209 5.58 28.94 10.44
C GLU A 209 6.24 27.61 10.05
N ILE A 210 5.50 26.72 9.38
CA ILE A 210 6.02 25.43 8.89
C ILE A 210 7.15 25.64 7.88
N LEU A 211 6.99 26.61 6.96
CA LEU A 211 8.02 26.92 5.97
C LEU A 211 9.28 27.52 6.59
N GLU A 212 9.13 28.40 7.58
CA GLU A 212 10.25 28.99 8.32
C GLU A 212 11.02 27.91 9.09
N GLU A 213 10.34 26.99 9.77
CA GLU A 213 10.97 25.86 10.45
C GLU A 213 11.75 24.97 9.47
N ALA A 214 11.15 24.63 8.34
CA ALA A 214 11.79 23.81 7.31
C ALA A 214 13.04 24.50 6.74
N ASP A 215 12.97 25.81 6.47
CA ASP A 215 14.12 26.60 5.99
C ASP A 215 15.26 26.62 7.02
N GLU A 216 14.94 26.74 8.32
CA GLU A 216 15.94 26.67 9.38
C GLU A 216 16.62 25.30 9.45
N GLN A 217 15.86 24.21 9.35
CA GLN A 217 16.41 22.85 9.33
C GLN A 217 17.33 22.63 8.13
N VAL A 218 16.91 23.07 6.94
CA VAL A 218 17.73 23.02 5.72
C VAL A 218 19.02 23.82 5.89
N ALA A 219 18.95 25.01 6.50
CA ALA A 219 20.14 25.81 6.80
C ALA A 219 21.09 25.11 7.79
N ARG A 220 20.57 24.36 8.78
CA ARG A 220 21.38 23.54 9.68
C ARG A 220 22.10 22.43 8.92
N PHE A 221 21.43 21.74 7.99
CA PHE A 221 22.08 20.72 7.16
C PHE A 221 23.13 21.31 6.22
N GLN A 222 22.88 22.47 5.62
CA GLN A 222 23.88 23.17 4.82
C GLN A 222 25.11 23.56 5.66
N LYS A 223 24.91 24.04 6.89
CA LYS A 223 26.03 24.33 7.82
C LYS A 223 26.79 23.07 8.22
N ALA A 224 26.09 21.97 8.52
CA ALA A 224 26.68 20.69 8.87
C ALA A 224 27.50 20.08 7.71
N TYR A 225 27.04 20.29 6.48
CA TYR A 225 27.78 19.94 5.28
C TYR A 225 29.01 20.83 5.11
N ALA A 226 28.87 22.15 5.26
CA ALA A 226 30.00 23.08 5.18
C ALA A 226 31.10 22.82 6.23
N SER A 227 30.73 22.28 7.40
CA SER A 227 31.68 21.83 8.43
C SER A 227 32.15 20.38 8.28
N GLY A 228 31.64 19.65 7.28
CA GLY A 228 32.07 18.30 6.89
C GLY A 228 31.51 17.16 7.75
N PHE A 229 30.46 17.39 8.56
CA PHE A 229 29.84 16.33 9.37
C PHE A 229 28.96 15.38 8.56
N ILE A 230 28.42 15.83 7.42
CA ILE A 230 27.56 15.03 6.54
C ILE A 230 28.08 15.08 5.10
N SER A 231 27.81 14.04 4.31
CA SER A 231 28.14 14.01 2.89
C SER A 231 27.13 14.80 2.04
N ASN A 232 27.47 15.13 0.78
CA ASN A 232 26.52 15.81 -0.12
C ASN A 232 25.28 14.94 -0.44
N GLY A 233 25.45 13.62 -0.56
CA GLY A 233 24.33 12.69 -0.78
C GLY A 233 23.37 12.66 0.42
N GLU A 234 23.92 12.60 1.64
CA GLU A 234 23.13 12.68 2.87
C GLU A 234 22.44 14.03 3.02
N ARG A 235 23.14 15.14 2.72
CA ARG A 235 22.55 16.49 2.71
C ARG A 235 21.36 16.54 1.76
N TYR A 236 21.54 16.09 0.51
CA TYR A 236 20.50 16.12 -0.51
C TYR A 236 19.27 15.31 -0.09
N ASN A 237 19.46 14.09 0.43
CA ASN A 237 18.36 13.27 0.92
C ASN A 237 17.64 13.91 2.11
N LYS A 238 18.38 14.41 3.11
CA LYS A 238 17.80 15.08 4.28
C LYS A 238 17.02 16.34 3.90
N VAL A 239 17.50 17.12 2.95
CA VAL A 239 16.79 18.32 2.45
C VAL A 239 15.47 17.91 1.77
N ILE A 240 15.48 16.87 0.94
CA ILE A 240 14.26 16.37 0.30
C ILE A 240 13.26 15.86 1.33
N ASP A 241 13.73 15.11 2.33
CA ASP A 241 12.85 14.56 3.36
C ASP A 241 12.21 15.68 4.20
N THR A 242 12.98 16.69 4.63
CA THR A 242 12.44 17.88 5.34
C THR A 242 11.38 18.60 4.51
N TRP A 243 11.62 18.82 3.22
CA TRP A 243 10.63 19.45 2.35
C TRP A 243 9.41 18.56 2.10
N THR A 244 9.57 17.25 2.11
CA THR A 244 8.46 16.29 2.00
C THR A 244 7.59 16.32 3.25
N HIS A 245 8.20 16.38 4.44
CA HIS A 245 7.49 16.55 5.71
C HIS A 245 6.74 17.89 5.77
N ALA A 246 7.44 19.00 5.51
CA ALA A 246 6.82 20.33 5.50
C ALA A 246 5.63 20.39 4.52
N ASN A 247 5.76 19.76 3.35
CA ASN A 247 4.69 19.69 2.36
C ASN A 247 3.47 18.88 2.84
N ASN A 248 3.68 17.81 3.62
CA ASN A 248 2.59 17.04 4.24
C ASN A 248 1.95 17.80 5.39
N ASP A 249 2.74 18.45 6.25
CA ASP A 249 2.26 19.23 7.39
C ASP A 249 1.40 20.41 6.94
N VAL A 250 1.82 21.11 5.87
CA VAL A 250 1.02 22.17 5.23
C VAL A 250 -0.28 21.61 4.66
N ALA A 251 -0.26 20.39 4.11
CA ALA A 251 -1.47 19.75 3.60
C ALA A 251 -2.44 19.37 4.72
N ASP A 252 -1.95 18.84 5.84
CA ASP A 252 -2.77 18.52 7.01
C ASP A 252 -3.38 19.79 7.63
N ALA A 253 -2.57 20.85 7.78
CA ALA A 253 -3.06 22.14 8.26
C ALA A 253 -4.16 22.70 7.35
N MET A 254 -3.95 22.66 6.03
CA MET A 254 -4.94 23.11 5.04
C MET A 254 -6.25 22.31 5.14
N VAL A 255 -6.19 20.97 5.24
CA VAL A 255 -7.41 20.15 5.35
C VAL A 255 -8.18 20.47 6.62
N ARG A 256 -7.50 20.61 7.77
CA ARG A 256 -8.14 20.98 9.05
C ARG A 256 -8.84 22.34 8.99
N HIS A 257 -8.25 23.33 8.31
CA HIS A 257 -8.88 24.64 8.13
C HIS A 257 -10.09 24.58 7.19
N LEU A 258 -9.96 23.89 6.05
CA LEU A 258 -11.04 23.74 5.08
C LEU A 258 -12.23 22.94 5.62
N GLU A 259 -11.99 21.98 6.51
CA GLU A 259 -13.03 21.19 7.18
C GLU A 259 -13.97 22.04 8.04
N ARG A 260 -13.46 23.11 8.65
CA ARG A 260 -14.26 24.02 9.51
C ARG A 260 -14.78 25.23 8.75
N SER A 261 -14.24 25.51 7.57
CA SER A 261 -14.68 26.63 6.71
C SER A 261 -16.15 26.42 6.29
N LYS A 262 -16.94 27.51 6.38
CA LYS A 262 -18.37 27.54 6.04
C LYS A 262 -19.19 26.41 6.70
N ASP A 263 -18.94 26.14 7.99
CA ASP A 263 -19.62 25.06 8.73
C ASP A 263 -19.44 23.67 8.08
N GLY A 264 -18.27 23.47 7.46
CA GLY A 264 -17.95 22.26 6.68
C GLY A 264 -18.49 22.25 5.25
N PHE A 265 -19.24 23.26 4.82
CA PHE A 265 -19.77 23.36 3.45
C PHE A 265 -18.84 24.13 2.50
N ASN A 266 -17.53 24.12 2.76
CA ASN A 266 -16.56 24.60 1.78
C ASN A 266 -16.64 23.73 0.50
N PRO A 267 -16.91 24.31 -0.68
CA PRO A 267 -17.11 23.55 -1.92
C PRO A 267 -15.94 22.65 -2.29
N VAL A 268 -14.71 23.13 -2.09
CA VAL A 268 -13.49 22.40 -2.47
C VAL A 268 -13.26 21.24 -1.51
N TYR A 269 -13.51 21.46 -0.22
CA TYR A 269 -13.51 20.39 0.78
C TYR A 269 -14.55 19.32 0.46
N MET A 270 -15.81 19.71 0.20
CA MET A 270 -16.88 18.78 -0.15
C MET A 270 -16.57 17.95 -1.41
N MET A 271 -15.99 18.56 -2.45
CA MET A 271 -15.60 17.84 -3.67
C MET A 271 -14.53 16.77 -3.39
N MET A 272 -13.60 17.06 -2.47
CA MET A 272 -12.58 16.12 -2.04
C MET A 272 -13.17 15.00 -1.17
N THR A 273 -13.89 15.33 -0.09
CA THR A 273 -14.39 14.36 0.87
C THR A 273 -15.48 13.46 0.30
N SER A 274 -16.34 14.01 -0.57
CA SER A 274 -17.33 13.21 -1.30
C SER A 274 -16.69 12.24 -2.30
N GLY A 275 -15.42 12.44 -2.68
CA GLY A 275 -14.76 11.66 -3.73
C GLY A 275 -15.32 11.94 -5.14
N ALA A 276 -16.12 12.99 -5.31
CA ALA A 276 -16.67 13.39 -6.59
C ALA A 276 -15.58 13.83 -7.57
N ARG A 277 -14.71 14.73 -7.12
CA ARG A 277 -13.58 15.24 -7.89
C ARG A 277 -12.56 15.91 -6.98
N GLY A 278 -11.29 15.64 -7.21
CA GLY A 278 -10.23 16.19 -6.39
C GLY A 278 -9.58 15.13 -5.53
N ASN A 279 -8.29 15.31 -5.26
CA ASN A 279 -7.56 14.53 -4.27
C ASN A 279 -6.86 15.53 -3.32
N ARG A 280 -6.47 15.06 -2.14
CA ARG A 280 -5.70 15.82 -1.15
C ARG A 280 -4.46 16.47 -1.78
N ASP A 281 -3.75 15.78 -2.67
CA ASP A 281 -2.60 16.34 -3.40
C ASP A 281 -2.95 17.51 -4.34
N GLN A 282 -4.15 17.49 -4.95
CA GLN A 282 -4.60 18.55 -5.84
C GLN A 282 -5.05 19.77 -5.04
N MET A 283 -5.77 19.54 -3.94
CA MET A 283 -6.13 20.57 -2.96
C MET A 283 -4.88 21.28 -2.42
N ARG A 284 -3.87 20.49 -2.05
CA ARG A 284 -2.57 20.99 -1.56
C ARG A 284 -1.92 21.95 -2.56
N GLN A 285 -1.98 21.64 -3.86
CA GLN A 285 -1.42 22.53 -4.89
C GLN A 285 -2.20 23.85 -5.05
N LEU A 286 -3.51 23.84 -4.76
CA LEU A 286 -4.37 25.02 -4.88
C LEU A 286 -4.18 26.00 -3.72
N ALA A 287 -4.22 25.51 -2.48
CA ALA A 287 -4.24 26.35 -1.27
C ALA A 287 -3.09 26.09 -0.27
N GLY A 288 -2.36 24.98 -0.38
CA GLY A 288 -1.21 24.66 0.46
C GLY A 288 0.10 25.16 -0.17
N MET A 289 0.89 24.23 -0.69
CA MET A 289 2.09 24.48 -1.50
C MET A 289 2.21 23.43 -2.60
N ARG A 290 2.91 23.76 -3.69
CA ARG A 290 3.07 22.82 -4.81
C ARG A 290 4.15 21.74 -4.55
N GLY A 291 5.18 22.06 -3.78
CA GLY A 291 6.17 21.10 -3.29
C GLY A 291 7.32 20.79 -4.26
N LEU A 292 7.90 19.59 -4.12
CA LEU A 292 9.09 19.15 -4.85
C LEU A 292 8.77 18.62 -6.24
N MET A 293 9.60 19.00 -7.23
CA MET A 293 9.44 18.60 -8.62
C MET A 293 10.55 17.67 -9.12
N ALA A 294 10.23 16.76 -10.03
CA ALA A 294 11.21 15.86 -10.64
C ALA A 294 11.95 16.49 -11.83
N LYS A 295 13.27 16.27 -11.92
CA LYS A 295 14.08 16.63 -13.09
C LYS A 295 13.80 15.66 -14.26
N PRO A 296 13.89 16.13 -15.51
CA PRO A 296 13.64 15.31 -16.70
C PRO A 296 14.84 14.43 -17.13
N GLN A 297 15.86 14.23 -16.30
CA GLN A 297 17.05 13.47 -16.71
C GLN A 297 16.78 11.95 -16.75
N LYS A 298 16.99 11.35 -17.92
CA LYS A 298 17.15 9.89 -18.06
C LYS A 298 18.59 9.53 -17.73
N LYS A 299 18.87 8.99 -16.54
CA LYS A 299 20.14 8.25 -16.36
C LYS A 299 20.08 7.01 -17.27
N LEU A 300 21.17 6.72 -17.98
CA LEU A 300 21.31 5.58 -18.90
C LEU A 300 21.02 4.22 -18.22
N THR A 301 21.07 4.18 -16.89
CA THR A 301 20.80 3.04 -16.00
C THR A 301 19.31 2.85 -15.65
N GLY A 302 18.39 3.57 -16.29
CA GLY A 302 16.94 3.38 -16.07
C GLY A 302 16.48 3.80 -14.66
N GLY A 303 17.11 4.83 -14.09
CA GLY A 303 16.67 5.48 -12.85
C GLY A 303 15.66 6.59 -13.11
N ILE A 304 14.72 6.76 -12.17
CA ILE A 304 13.79 7.90 -12.15
C ILE A 304 14.60 9.19 -11.94
N GLY A 305 14.16 10.26 -12.61
CA GLY A 305 14.83 11.55 -12.59
C GLY A 305 14.99 12.11 -11.17
N GLU A 306 16.17 12.67 -10.88
CA GLU A 306 16.49 13.30 -9.61
C GLU A 306 15.48 14.39 -9.25
N ILE A 307 15.18 14.55 -7.97
CA ILE A 307 14.28 15.59 -7.46
C ILE A 307 15.05 16.93 -7.43
N ILE A 308 14.36 18.02 -7.72
CA ILE A 308 14.92 19.36 -7.58
C ILE A 308 14.87 19.74 -6.10
N GLU A 309 16.03 20.04 -5.51
CA GLU A 309 16.17 20.39 -4.08
C GLU A 309 15.42 21.67 -3.68
N SER A 310 15.14 22.55 -4.65
CA SER A 310 14.36 23.78 -4.45
C SER A 310 12.87 23.51 -4.67
N PRO A 311 12.04 23.48 -3.62
CA PRO A 311 10.60 23.29 -3.75
C PRO A 311 9.90 24.55 -4.26
N ILE A 312 8.68 24.36 -4.76
CA ILE A 312 7.76 25.46 -5.04
C ILE A 312 6.94 25.71 -3.76
N LYS A 313 7.25 26.80 -3.07
CA LYS A 313 6.62 27.20 -1.78
C LYS A 313 5.24 27.84 -2.02
N SER A 314 5.09 28.49 -3.16
CA SER A 314 3.85 29.13 -3.56
C SER A 314 2.77 28.12 -3.96
N ASN A 315 1.50 28.52 -3.89
CA ASN A 315 0.36 27.76 -4.41
C ASN A 315 -0.31 28.49 -5.59
N PHE A 316 -1.34 27.86 -6.18
CA PHE A 316 -2.04 28.48 -7.32
C PHE A 316 -2.86 29.71 -6.95
N ARG A 317 -3.36 29.82 -5.71
CA ARG A 317 -4.06 31.03 -5.24
C ARG A 317 -3.11 32.22 -5.11
N GLU A 318 -1.92 32.01 -4.56
CA GLU A 318 -0.88 33.03 -4.38
C GLU A 318 -0.21 33.41 -5.71
N GLY A 319 -0.17 32.47 -6.65
CA GLY A 319 0.53 32.60 -7.93
C GLY A 319 1.97 32.11 -7.86
N LEU A 320 2.51 31.72 -9.01
CA LEU A 320 3.88 31.19 -9.13
C LEU A 320 4.82 32.26 -9.68
N THR A 321 6.04 32.32 -9.13
CA THR A 321 7.11 33.11 -9.74
C THR A 321 7.56 32.49 -11.07
N VAL A 322 8.26 33.27 -11.91
CA VAL A 322 8.75 32.78 -13.21
C VAL A 322 9.64 31.54 -13.05
N LEU A 323 10.49 31.50 -12.03
CA LEU A 323 11.37 30.37 -11.76
C LEU A 323 10.58 29.14 -11.30
N GLU A 324 9.65 29.30 -10.36
CA GLU A 324 8.80 28.20 -9.89
C GLU A 324 7.92 27.63 -11.02
N TYR A 325 7.35 28.50 -11.83
CA TYR A 325 6.59 28.10 -13.01
C TYR A 325 7.47 27.32 -13.99
N PHE A 326 8.66 27.82 -14.31
CA PHE A 326 9.61 27.14 -15.19
C PHE A 326 10.01 25.76 -14.65
N ILE A 327 10.30 25.65 -13.35
CA ILE A 327 10.59 24.37 -12.69
C ILE A 327 9.41 23.40 -12.87
N SER A 328 8.18 23.88 -12.65
CA SER A 328 6.96 23.06 -12.81
C SER A 328 6.75 22.59 -14.26
N THR A 329 7.20 23.33 -15.27
CA THR A 329 6.99 22.91 -16.68
C THR A 329 7.72 21.62 -17.04
N HIS A 330 8.85 21.32 -16.38
CA HIS A 330 9.62 20.10 -16.64
C HIS A 330 8.82 18.86 -16.25
N GLY A 331 8.22 18.88 -15.06
CA GLY A 331 7.36 17.81 -14.56
C GLY A 331 6.12 17.61 -15.44
N ALA A 332 5.42 18.70 -15.76
CA ALA A 332 4.23 18.67 -16.60
C ALA A 332 4.50 18.15 -18.01
N ARG A 333 5.58 18.60 -18.65
CA ARG A 333 5.97 18.14 -20.00
C ARG A 333 6.34 16.67 -20.01
N LYS A 334 7.06 16.20 -18.98
CA LYS A 334 7.39 14.78 -18.82
C LYS A 334 6.11 13.95 -18.65
N GLY A 335 5.19 14.37 -17.78
CA GLY A 335 3.91 13.71 -17.58
C GLY A 335 3.11 13.56 -18.89
N LEU A 336 2.98 14.65 -19.66
CA LEU A 336 2.33 14.62 -20.97
C LEU A 336 3.00 13.67 -21.97
N ALA A 337 4.33 13.70 -22.04
CA ALA A 337 5.08 12.85 -22.95
C ALA A 337 4.98 11.37 -22.55
N ASP A 338 5.08 11.07 -21.26
CA ASP A 338 4.97 9.71 -20.74
C ASP A 338 3.55 9.17 -20.95
N THR A 339 2.51 9.97 -20.73
CA THR A 339 1.13 9.58 -21.05
C THR A 339 0.97 9.27 -22.54
N ALA A 340 1.46 10.13 -23.43
CA ALA A 340 1.35 9.90 -24.88
C ALA A 340 2.10 8.66 -25.37
N LEU A 341 3.26 8.33 -24.78
CA LEU A 341 4.08 7.20 -25.20
C LEU A 341 3.64 5.88 -24.53
N LYS A 342 3.41 5.87 -23.22
CA LYS A 342 3.15 4.64 -22.44
C LYS A 342 1.76 4.05 -22.68
N THR A 343 0.80 4.84 -23.15
CA THR A 343 -0.52 4.31 -23.56
C THR A 343 -0.40 3.28 -24.69
N ALA A 344 0.54 3.48 -25.62
CA ALA A 344 0.79 2.51 -26.69
C ALA A 344 1.36 1.19 -26.13
N ASP A 345 2.27 1.26 -25.16
CA ASP A 345 2.85 0.07 -24.51
C ASP A 345 1.79 -0.73 -23.74
N ALA A 346 0.89 -0.04 -23.03
CA ALA A 346 -0.23 -0.66 -22.30
C ALA A 346 -1.20 -1.38 -23.25
N GLY A 347 -1.64 -0.71 -24.31
CA GLY A 347 -2.53 -1.32 -25.31
C GLY A 347 -1.87 -2.50 -26.05
N TYR A 348 -0.55 -2.42 -26.29
CA TYR A 348 0.20 -3.52 -26.86
C TYR A 348 0.30 -4.73 -25.91
N LEU A 349 0.49 -4.50 -24.61
CA LEU A 349 0.43 -5.56 -23.61
C LEU A 349 -0.95 -6.22 -23.57
N THR A 350 -2.04 -5.44 -23.57
CA THR A 350 -3.41 -5.98 -23.61
C THR A 350 -3.61 -6.89 -24.81
N ARG A 351 -3.18 -6.46 -26.00
CA ARG A 351 -3.25 -7.30 -27.21
C ARG A 351 -2.49 -8.61 -27.03
N ARG A 352 -1.27 -8.58 -26.49
CA ARG A 352 -0.49 -9.80 -26.26
C ARG A 352 -1.16 -10.74 -25.26
N LEU A 353 -1.75 -10.21 -24.20
CA LEU A 353 -2.50 -11.01 -23.23
C LEU A 353 -3.69 -11.70 -23.90
N VAL A 354 -4.46 -10.97 -24.74
CA VAL A 354 -5.56 -11.55 -25.51
C VAL A 354 -5.07 -12.62 -26.49
N ASP A 355 -3.99 -12.37 -27.23
CA ASP A 355 -3.44 -13.32 -28.20
C ASP A 355 -3.06 -14.67 -27.54
N VAL A 356 -2.63 -14.67 -26.27
CA VAL A 356 -2.28 -15.88 -25.51
C VAL A 356 -3.51 -16.52 -24.85
N ALA A 357 -4.45 -15.72 -24.36
CA ALA A 357 -5.56 -16.18 -23.54
C ALA A 357 -6.87 -16.44 -24.31
N GLN A 358 -7.00 -16.03 -25.58
CA GLN A 358 -8.26 -16.10 -26.32
C GLN A 358 -8.89 -17.51 -26.42
N ASP A 359 -8.08 -18.58 -26.39
CA ASP A 359 -8.56 -19.96 -26.48
C ASP A 359 -9.00 -20.54 -25.13
N VAL A 360 -8.90 -19.76 -24.05
CA VAL A 360 -9.26 -20.17 -22.68
C VAL A 360 -10.74 -19.86 -22.43
N THR A 361 -11.57 -20.90 -22.53
CA THR A 361 -13.02 -20.86 -22.25
C THR A 361 -13.40 -21.88 -21.18
N ILE A 362 -14.56 -21.69 -20.54
CA ILE A 362 -15.13 -22.73 -19.66
C ILE A 362 -15.73 -23.85 -20.51
N THR A 363 -15.28 -25.08 -20.31
CA THR A 363 -15.64 -26.22 -21.19
C THR A 363 -16.38 -27.34 -20.47
N GLU A 364 -16.16 -27.51 -19.17
CA GLU A 364 -16.76 -28.57 -18.35
C GLU A 364 -17.06 -28.05 -16.93
N GLU A 365 -17.92 -28.76 -16.18
CA GLU A 365 -18.29 -28.36 -14.82
C GLU A 365 -17.16 -28.61 -13.80
N ASP A 366 -16.58 -29.80 -13.83
CA ASP A 366 -15.57 -30.24 -12.87
C ASP A 366 -14.53 -31.14 -13.55
N CYS A 367 -13.25 -30.80 -13.40
CA CYS A 367 -12.13 -31.63 -13.88
C CYS A 367 -11.71 -32.73 -12.89
N GLY A 368 -12.22 -32.72 -11.65
CA GLY A 368 -11.89 -33.70 -10.60
C GLY A 368 -10.49 -33.58 -9.99
N THR A 369 -9.78 -32.48 -10.24
CA THR A 369 -8.42 -32.27 -9.69
C THR A 369 -8.43 -32.27 -8.15
N ILE A 370 -7.45 -32.94 -7.57
CA ILE A 370 -7.15 -32.91 -6.12
C ILE A 370 -6.07 -31.87 -5.79
N LEU A 371 -5.54 -31.18 -6.80
CA LEU A 371 -4.50 -30.18 -6.64
C LEU A 371 -5.16 -28.81 -6.49
N GLY A 372 -4.75 -28.05 -5.46
CA GLY A 372 -5.21 -26.70 -5.21
C GLY A 372 -4.07 -25.77 -4.82
N LEU A 373 -4.43 -24.52 -4.58
CA LEU A 373 -3.54 -23.50 -4.05
C LEU A 373 -3.92 -23.21 -2.60
N GLU A 374 -2.90 -23.12 -1.75
CA GLU A 374 -3.07 -22.66 -0.38
C GLU A 374 -3.07 -21.13 -0.34
N MET A 375 -4.20 -20.56 0.05
CA MET A 375 -4.41 -19.12 0.11
C MET A 375 -4.24 -18.63 1.54
N THR A 376 -3.47 -17.56 1.70
CA THR A 376 -3.20 -16.89 2.97
C THR A 376 -3.42 -15.39 2.81
N ALA A 377 -3.71 -14.69 3.91
CA ALA A 377 -3.75 -13.22 3.91
C ALA A 377 -2.41 -12.65 3.42
N LEU A 378 -2.46 -11.66 2.52
CA LEU A 378 -1.25 -11.03 2.01
C LEU A 378 -0.73 -10.02 3.04
N LYS A 379 0.38 -10.36 3.69
CA LYS A 379 1.01 -9.53 4.72
C LYS A 379 2.33 -8.95 4.21
N GLU A 380 2.53 -7.64 4.32
CA GLU A 380 3.86 -7.01 4.21
C GLU A 380 4.34 -6.62 5.61
N GLY A 381 5.13 -7.51 6.21
CA GLY A 381 5.50 -7.40 7.63
C GLY A 381 4.30 -7.70 8.53
N GLU A 382 3.86 -6.71 9.30
CA GLU A 382 2.67 -6.80 10.16
C GLU A 382 1.41 -6.24 9.50
N ASP A 383 1.57 -5.46 8.44
CA ASP A 383 0.45 -4.80 7.79
C ASP A 383 -0.22 -5.79 6.84
N ILE A 384 -1.49 -6.09 7.11
CA ILE A 384 -2.35 -6.88 6.23
C ILE A 384 -2.70 -5.99 5.04
N ILE A 385 -2.14 -6.28 3.87
CA ILE A 385 -2.46 -5.56 2.63
C ILE A 385 -3.82 -6.04 2.12
N GLU A 386 -4.01 -7.35 2.10
CA GLU A 386 -5.23 -7.99 1.62
C GLU A 386 -5.62 -9.09 2.61
N PRO A 387 -6.81 -8.99 3.23
CA PRO A 387 -7.29 -9.97 4.20
C PRO A 387 -7.57 -11.32 3.52
N LEU A 388 -7.74 -12.38 4.33
CA LEU A 388 -7.99 -13.70 3.76
C LEU A 388 -9.35 -13.74 3.05
N ARG A 389 -10.39 -13.12 3.64
CA ARG A 389 -11.75 -13.09 3.08
C ARG A 389 -11.76 -12.61 1.61
N GLU A 390 -11.11 -11.50 1.32
CA GLU A 390 -11.12 -10.88 -0.03
C GLU A 390 -10.44 -11.77 -1.08
N ARG A 391 -9.49 -12.60 -0.64
CA ARG A 391 -8.74 -13.49 -1.52
C ARG A 391 -9.45 -14.81 -1.80
N ILE A 392 -10.34 -15.26 -0.90
CA ILE A 392 -11.04 -16.54 -1.03
C ILE A 392 -12.44 -16.41 -1.62
N VAL A 393 -13.12 -15.26 -1.44
CA VAL A 393 -14.46 -15.01 -1.97
C VAL A 393 -14.52 -15.27 -3.47
N GLY A 394 -15.56 -16.00 -3.89
CA GLY A 394 -15.80 -16.37 -5.28
C GLY A 394 -14.97 -17.56 -5.79
N ASN A 395 -14.08 -18.13 -4.97
CA ASN A 395 -13.38 -19.37 -5.30
C ASN A 395 -14.10 -20.59 -4.72
N VAL A 396 -13.75 -21.78 -5.21
CA VAL A 396 -14.30 -23.04 -4.71
C VAL A 396 -13.33 -23.69 -3.73
N ALA A 397 -13.83 -24.11 -2.57
CA ALA A 397 -13.03 -24.83 -1.57
C ALA A 397 -12.60 -26.20 -2.10
N LEU A 398 -11.33 -26.57 -1.87
CA LEU A 398 -10.84 -27.91 -2.24
C LEU A 398 -11.11 -28.95 -1.15
N GLU A 399 -10.95 -28.54 0.12
CA GLU A 399 -11.11 -29.37 1.30
C GLU A 399 -12.20 -28.78 2.20
N GLU A 400 -12.80 -29.62 3.03
CA GLU A 400 -13.73 -29.19 4.07
C GLU A 400 -12.99 -28.32 5.09
N VAL A 401 -13.56 -27.18 5.44
CA VAL A 401 -12.99 -26.27 6.43
C VAL A 401 -13.84 -26.33 7.69
N TYR A 402 -13.20 -26.64 8.80
CA TYR A 402 -13.82 -26.71 10.12
C TYR A 402 -13.33 -25.55 10.97
N ASP A 403 -14.20 -25.02 11.82
CA ASP A 403 -13.80 -24.06 12.84
C ASP A 403 -12.94 -24.79 13.91
N PRO A 404 -11.75 -24.25 14.26
CA PRO A 404 -10.83 -24.88 15.19
C PRO A 404 -11.29 -24.89 16.66
N ILE A 405 -12.30 -24.09 17.03
CA ILE A 405 -12.78 -23.91 18.40
C ILE A 405 -13.95 -24.85 18.70
N ASP A 406 -15.00 -24.81 17.88
CA ASP A 406 -16.24 -25.56 18.09
C ASP A 406 -16.32 -26.85 17.25
N GLY A 407 -15.49 -26.98 16.20
CA GLY A 407 -15.50 -28.10 15.28
C GLY A 407 -16.70 -28.08 14.31
N GLU A 408 -17.36 -26.93 14.15
CA GLU A 408 -18.44 -26.75 13.19
C GLU A 408 -17.87 -26.75 11.76
N LEU A 409 -18.61 -27.35 10.82
CA LEU A 409 -18.25 -27.36 9.41
C LEU A 409 -18.65 -26.01 8.80
N LEU A 410 -17.66 -25.22 8.37
CA LEU A 410 -17.88 -23.91 7.78
C LEU A 410 -18.21 -23.99 6.28
N ILE A 411 -17.54 -24.90 5.55
CA ILE A 411 -17.80 -25.11 4.12
C ILE A 411 -17.45 -26.54 3.69
N GLU A 412 -18.28 -27.11 2.80
CA GLU A 412 -18.03 -28.42 2.20
C GLU A 412 -16.98 -28.37 1.07
N ALA A 413 -16.30 -29.49 0.84
CA ALA A 413 -15.37 -29.62 -0.29
C ALA A 413 -16.11 -29.49 -1.64
N GLY A 414 -15.66 -28.57 -2.49
CA GLY A 414 -16.23 -28.34 -3.81
C GLY A 414 -17.39 -27.33 -3.84
N GLU A 415 -17.65 -26.66 -2.73
CA GLU A 415 -18.63 -25.57 -2.61
C GLU A 415 -17.99 -24.20 -2.89
N LEU A 416 -18.80 -23.25 -3.39
CA LEU A 416 -18.39 -21.88 -3.64
C LEU A 416 -18.28 -21.13 -2.30
N ILE A 417 -17.20 -20.39 -2.12
CA ILE A 417 -17.01 -19.54 -0.95
C ILE A 417 -17.70 -18.20 -1.22
N ASP A 418 -18.87 -18.01 -0.60
CA ASP A 418 -19.62 -16.75 -0.61
C ASP A 418 -19.12 -15.81 0.52
N GLU A 419 -19.58 -14.56 0.50
CA GLU A 419 -19.18 -13.53 1.46
C GLU A 419 -19.43 -13.93 2.93
N PRO A 420 -20.60 -14.45 3.34
CA PRO A 420 -20.85 -14.83 4.73
C PRO A 420 -19.96 -15.99 5.19
N THR A 421 -19.68 -16.94 4.30
CA THR A 421 -18.81 -18.08 4.58
C THR A 421 -17.35 -17.64 4.70
N ALA A 422 -16.91 -16.70 3.87
CA ALA A 422 -15.58 -16.12 3.97
C ALA A 422 -15.38 -15.33 5.28
N ASP A 423 -16.40 -14.59 5.72
CA ASP A 423 -16.39 -13.89 7.00
C ASP A 423 -16.34 -14.88 8.17
N ALA A 424 -17.13 -15.96 8.14
CA ALA A 424 -17.07 -17.02 9.13
C ALA A 424 -15.69 -17.70 9.22
N ILE A 425 -15.04 -17.93 8.08
CA ILE A 425 -13.66 -18.48 8.03
C ILE A 425 -12.64 -17.51 8.67
N GLU A 426 -12.79 -16.21 8.43
CA GLU A 426 -11.90 -15.19 9.01
C GLU A 426 -12.14 -15.04 10.52
N ASP A 427 -13.39 -15.04 10.96
CA ASP A 427 -13.80 -14.96 12.37
C ASP A 427 -13.37 -16.19 13.18
N ALA A 428 -13.39 -17.37 12.56
CA ALA A 428 -12.84 -18.61 13.11
C ALA A 428 -11.30 -18.57 13.30
N GLY A 429 -10.63 -17.52 12.80
CA GLY A 429 -9.18 -17.32 12.95
C GLY A 429 -8.34 -18.24 12.07
N ILE A 430 -8.90 -18.75 10.98
CA ILE A 430 -8.21 -19.67 10.07
C ILE A 430 -7.17 -18.91 9.25
N GLN A 431 -5.93 -19.39 9.26
CA GLN A 431 -4.82 -18.67 8.62
C GLN A 431 -4.67 -18.98 7.12
N SER A 432 -5.11 -20.17 6.71
CA SER A 432 -4.90 -20.68 5.36
C SER A 432 -6.04 -21.59 4.92
N VAL A 433 -6.51 -21.41 3.69
CA VAL A 433 -7.55 -22.25 3.07
C VAL A 433 -7.05 -22.76 1.73
N LYS A 434 -7.28 -24.05 1.43
CA LYS A 434 -7.00 -24.62 0.11
C LYS A 434 -8.17 -24.40 -0.83
N ILE A 435 -7.91 -23.68 -1.92
CA ILE A 435 -8.90 -23.43 -2.97
C ILE A 435 -8.52 -24.15 -4.25
N ARG A 436 -9.52 -24.39 -5.11
CA ARG A 436 -9.29 -24.77 -6.50
C ARG A 436 -8.75 -23.58 -7.27
N SER A 437 -7.92 -23.84 -8.27
CA SER A 437 -7.33 -22.81 -9.10
C SER A 437 -7.33 -23.19 -10.57
N VAL A 438 -7.39 -22.18 -11.43
CA VAL A 438 -7.15 -22.30 -12.86
C VAL A 438 -5.77 -22.86 -13.21
N LEU A 439 -4.75 -22.68 -12.36
CA LEU A 439 -3.41 -23.22 -12.58
C LEU A 439 -3.30 -24.73 -12.32
N THR A 440 -4.15 -25.27 -11.46
CA THR A 440 -4.17 -26.70 -11.08
C THR A 440 -5.27 -27.49 -11.79
N CYS A 441 -5.94 -26.86 -12.76
CA CYS A 441 -7.01 -27.45 -13.53
C CYS A 441 -6.48 -28.53 -14.48
N GLU A 442 -7.08 -29.72 -14.44
CA GLU A 442 -6.70 -30.86 -15.29
C GLU A 442 -7.56 -30.99 -16.57
N ALA A 443 -8.40 -29.99 -16.87
CA ALA A 443 -9.20 -29.98 -18.09
C ALA A 443 -8.30 -30.00 -19.34
N ARG A 444 -8.63 -30.85 -20.33
CA ARG A 444 -7.77 -31.02 -21.53
C ARG A 444 -7.78 -29.82 -22.47
N ARG A 445 -8.89 -29.07 -22.51
CA ARG A 445 -9.09 -27.87 -23.33
C ARG A 445 -9.95 -26.92 -22.53
N GLY A 446 -9.51 -25.66 -22.42
CA GLY A 446 -10.19 -24.68 -21.58
C GLY A 446 -10.03 -25.00 -20.10
N ILE A 447 -11.00 -24.58 -19.30
CA ILE A 447 -10.98 -24.65 -17.83
C ILE A 447 -12.32 -25.18 -17.31
N CYS A 448 -12.28 -25.83 -16.15
CA CYS A 448 -13.46 -26.31 -15.44
C CYS A 448 -14.18 -25.17 -14.68
N ARG A 449 -15.51 -25.19 -14.63
CA ARG A 449 -16.34 -24.20 -13.92
C ARG A 449 -15.90 -24.02 -12.46
N ARG A 450 -15.70 -25.13 -11.74
CA ARG A 450 -15.27 -25.13 -10.32
C ARG A 450 -13.84 -24.62 -10.09
N CYS A 451 -12.99 -24.66 -11.10
CA CYS A 451 -11.60 -24.24 -11.01
C CYS A 451 -11.46 -22.72 -11.18
N TYR A 452 -12.42 -22.11 -11.89
CA TYR A 452 -12.54 -20.67 -12.06
C TYR A 452 -13.37 -20.04 -10.93
N GLY A 453 -14.50 -20.66 -10.57
CA GLY A 453 -15.40 -20.16 -9.54
C GLY A 453 -16.46 -19.20 -10.06
N ARG A 454 -16.63 -18.07 -9.38
CA ARG A 454 -17.67 -17.06 -9.62
C ARG A 454 -17.29 -16.11 -10.76
N ASN A 455 -18.23 -15.81 -11.64
CA ASN A 455 -18.13 -14.70 -12.56
C ASN A 455 -18.48 -13.40 -11.83
N LEU A 456 -17.52 -12.50 -11.70
CA LEU A 456 -17.68 -11.25 -10.97
C LEU A 456 -18.63 -10.25 -11.65
N ALA A 457 -18.92 -10.41 -12.95
CA ALA A 457 -19.87 -9.54 -13.64
C ALA A 457 -21.33 -9.89 -13.32
N THR A 458 -21.63 -11.16 -13.06
CA THR A 458 -22.98 -11.65 -12.76
C THR A 458 -23.17 -12.00 -11.29
N MET A 459 -22.07 -12.19 -10.55
CA MET A 459 -22.05 -12.66 -9.16
C MET A 459 -22.63 -14.07 -8.99
N ASP A 460 -22.59 -14.87 -10.05
CA ASP A 460 -22.98 -16.27 -10.06
C ASP A 460 -21.80 -17.15 -10.50
N MET A 461 -21.91 -18.46 -10.29
CA MET A 461 -20.95 -19.43 -10.83
C MET A 461 -20.84 -19.30 -12.36
N VAL A 462 -19.62 -19.23 -12.89
CA VAL A 462 -19.36 -18.92 -14.31
C VAL A 462 -20.10 -19.88 -15.28
N ASP A 463 -20.65 -19.37 -16.37
CA ASP A 463 -21.37 -20.21 -17.33
C ASP A 463 -20.44 -21.01 -18.26
N ILE A 464 -20.93 -22.17 -18.73
CA ILE A 464 -20.22 -22.98 -19.71
C ILE A 464 -20.23 -22.26 -21.06
N GLY A 465 -19.05 -22.11 -21.67
CA GLY A 465 -18.85 -21.36 -22.90
C GLY A 465 -18.34 -19.94 -22.69
N GLU A 466 -18.25 -19.46 -21.45
CA GLU A 466 -17.73 -18.12 -21.15
C GLU A 466 -16.25 -17.99 -21.54
N ALA A 467 -15.91 -16.88 -22.21
CA ALA A 467 -14.55 -16.61 -22.72
C ALA A 467 -13.67 -15.95 -21.65
N VAL A 468 -13.42 -16.68 -20.55
CA VAL A 468 -12.71 -16.20 -19.37
C VAL A 468 -11.30 -15.69 -19.65
N GLY A 469 -10.60 -16.22 -20.66
CA GLY A 469 -9.27 -15.74 -21.03
C GLY A 469 -9.27 -14.32 -21.60
N ILE A 470 -10.28 -13.97 -22.41
CA ILE A 470 -10.43 -12.61 -22.94
C ILE A 470 -10.80 -11.65 -21.81
N LEU A 471 -11.74 -12.06 -20.94
CA LEU A 471 -12.12 -11.28 -19.76
C LEU A 471 -10.91 -11.00 -18.86
N ALA A 472 -10.12 -12.02 -18.54
CA ALA A 472 -8.91 -11.85 -17.72
C ALA A 472 -7.90 -10.90 -18.36
N ALA A 473 -7.65 -11.03 -19.67
CA ALA A 473 -6.74 -10.14 -20.39
C ALA A 473 -7.19 -8.68 -20.38
N GLN A 474 -8.50 -8.43 -20.52
CA GLN A 474 -9.07 -7.08 -20.45
C GLN A 474 -9.05 -6.51 -19.03
N SER A 475 -9.40 -7.32 -18.03
CA SER A 475 -9.37 -6.96 -16.61
C SER A 475 -7.97 -6.59 -16.10
N ILE A 476 -6.91 -7.04 -16.77
CA ILE A 476 -5.53 -6.63 -16.49
C ILE A 476 -5.12 -5.42 -17.36
N GLY A 477 -5.50 -5.44 -18.63
CA GLY A 477 -5.08 -4.46 -19.63
C GLY A 477 -5.69 -3.07 -19.50
N GLU A 478 -7.00 -2.99 -19.24
CA GLU A 478 -7.72 -1.71 -19.10
C GLU A 478 -7.19 -0.90 -17.91
N PRO A 479 -7.05 -1.47 -16.68
CA PRO A 479 -6.48 -0.75 -15.55
C PRO A 479 -5.02 -0.34 -15.81
N GLY A 480 -4.24 -1.21 -16.47
CA GLY A 480 -2.87 -0.89 -16.88
C GLY A 480 -2.79 0.39 -17.75
N THR A 481 -3.73 0.54 -18.69
CA THR A 481 -3.83 1.75 -19.51
C THR A 481 -4.28 2.95 -18.67
N GLN A 482 -5.27 2.76 -17.78
CA GLN A 482 -5.77 3.82 -16.91
C GLN A 482 -4.67 4.37 -15.96
N LEU A 483 -3.81 3.50 -15.43
CA LEU A 483 -2.67 3.90 -14.59
C LEU A 483 -1.70 4.82 -15.36
N THR A 484 -1.45 4.54 -16.64
CA THR A 484 -0.60 5.41 -17.48
C THR A 484 -1.24 6.78 -17.75
N LEU A 485 -2.57 6.83 -17.92
CA LEU A 485 -3.31 8.07 -18.13
C LEU A 485 -3.37 8.93 -16.84
N ARG A 486 -3.61 8.31 -15.67
CA ARG A 486 -3.67 9.00 -14.37
C ARG A 486 -2.34 9.62 -13.95
N THR A 487 -1.24 9.14 -14.54
CA THR A 487 0.09 9.72 -14.31
C THR A 487 0.13 11.19 -14.67
N PHE A 488 -0.63 11.67 -15.66
CA PHE A 488 -0.65 13.10 -15.99
C PHE A 488 -0.97 13.99 -14.77
N HIS A 489 -1.88 13.55 -13.89
CA HIS A 489 -2.30 14.32 -12.72
C HIS A 489 -1.33 14.28 -11.54
N ILE A 490 -0.47 13.25 -11.50
CA ILE A 490 0.57 13.05 -10.47
C ILE A 490 1.95 13.48 -11.03
N GLY A 491 2.06 13.59 -12.35
CA GLY A 491 3.25 13.80 -13.14
C GLY A 491 3.84 15.17 -12.89
N GLY A 492 4.81 15.21 -11.99
CA GLY A 492 5.52 16.43 -11.63
C GLY A 492 5.77 16.51 -10.13
N THR A 493 4.84 16.05 -9.30
CA THR A 493 5.01 15.99 -7.84
C THR A 493 5.73 14.70 -7.45
N ALA A 494 6.93 14.84 -6.88
CA ALA A 494 7.65 13.70 -6.32
C ALA A 494 7.13 13.43 -4.90
N ALA A 495 6.23 12.47 -4.75
CA ALA A 495 5.86 11.96 -3.44
C ALA A 495 6.81 10.83 -3.06
N ARG A 496 7.75 11.09 -2.15
CA ARG A 496 8.55 10.06 -1.52
C ARG A 496 7.81 9.62 -0.25
N ILE A 497 7.61 8.32 -0.07
CA ILE A 497 7.20 7.80 1.25
C ILE A 497 8.40 8.03 2.16
N ALA A 498 8.20 8.81 3.23
CA ALA A 498 9.26 9.07 4.20
C ALA A 498 9.76 7.73 4.77
N ALA A 499 11.06 7.49 4.68
CA ALA A 499 11.64 6.28 5.22
C ALA A 499 11.56 6.34 6.75
N GLN A 500 10.92 5.36 7.37
CA GLN A 500 10.91 5.23 8.82
C GLN A 500 12.33 4.91 9.30
N THR A 501 12.82 5.68 10.27
CA THR A 501 14.14 5.48 10.92
C THR A 501 14.03 4.68 12.22
N GLN A 502 12.80 4.45 12.68
CA GLN A 502 12.50 3.79 13.94
C GLN A 502 11.26 2.90 13.80
N ARG A 503 11.29 1.73 14.42
CA ARG A 503 10.15 0.82 14.49
C ARG A 503 9.60 0.82 15.92
N LYS A 504 8.31 1.14 16.04
CA LYS A 504 7.56 1.06 17.30
C LYS A 504 6.65 -0.17 17.28
N SER A 505 6.36 -0.73 18.45
CA SER A 505 5.38 -1.80 18.60
C SER A 505 3.98 -1.27 18.35
N LYS A 506 3.14 -2.06 17.68
CA LYS A 506 1.71 -1.77 17.50
C LYS A 506 0.82 -2.53 18.48
N ILE A 507 1.39 -3.52 19.17
CA ILE A 507 0.65 -4.51 19.96
C ILE A 507 1.42 -4.75 21.26
N ASP A 508 0.68 -5.01 22.33
CA ASP A 508 1.28 -5.41 23.61
C ASP A 508 1.78 -6.85 23.53
N GLY A 509 2.91 -7.13 24.20
CA GLY A 509 3.42 -8.50 24.26
C GLY A 509 4.79 -8.62 24.90
N VAL A 510 5.26 -9.86 24.96
CA VAL A 510 6.61 -10.20 25.43
C VAL A 510 7.51 -10.37 24.22
N VAL A 511 8.63 -9.65 24.22
CA VAL A 511 9.65 -9.71 23.16
C VAL A 511 10.43 -11.02 23.25
N SER A 512 10.50 -11.78 22.16
CA SER A 512 11.36 -12.95 22.02
C SER A 512 12.25 -12.77 20.80
N LEU A 513 13.56 -12.84 20.99
CA LEU A 513 14.52 -12.70 19.90
C LEU A 513 14.76 -14.06 19.25
N ASP A 514 14.47 -14.19 17.96
CA ASP A 514 14.75 -15.39 17.17
C ASP A 514 15.90 -15.11 16.20
N ARG A 515 16.98 -15.89 16.30
CA ARG A 515 18.21 -15.74 15.49
C ARG A 515 18.83 -14.34 15.52
N VAL A 516 18.61 -13.57 16.59
CA VAL A 516 19.23 -12.26 16.78
C VAL A 516 20.53 -12.42 17.55
N THR A 517 21.64 -12.00 16.96
CA THR A 517 22.91 -11.87 17.67
C THR A 517 23.19 -10.39 17.89
N THR A 518 23.51 -10.01 19.12
CA THR A 518 23.73 -8.62 19.52
C THR A 518 25.14 -8.42 20.04
N VAL A 519 25.62 -7.20 19.90
CA VAL A 519 26.90 -6.76 20.46
C VAL A 519 26.67 -5.48 21.23
N GLU A 520 27.15 -5.44 22.47
CA GLU A 520 27.12 -4.24 23.31
C GLU A 520 28.26 -3.29 22.92
N THR A 521 27.90 -2.04 22.64
CA THR A 521 28.86 -0.96 22.44
C THR A 521 29.35 -0.41 23.79
N PRO A 522 30.50 0.29 23.82
CA PRO A 522 30.97 1.04 25.00
C PRO A 522 29.96 2.08 25.53
N ASP A 523 29.00 2.52 24.70
CA ASP A 523 27.93 3.45 25.03
C ASP A 523 26.64 2.77 25.52
N GLU A 524 26.71 1.49 25.93
CA GLU A 524 25.59 0.67 26.44
C GLU A 524 24.44 0.46 25.44
N LYS A 525 24.70 0.59 24.13
CA LYS A 525 23.71 0.29 23.07
C LYS A 525 23.92 -1.11 22.50
N LEU A 526 22.82 -1.84 22.31
CA LEU A 526 22.78 -3.16 21.68
C LEU A 526 22.67 -3.01 20.16
N ILE A 527 23.69 -3.44 19.41
CA ILE A 527 23.69 -3.42 17.94
C ILE A 527 23.52 -4.85 17.42
N VAL A 528 22.62 -5.03 16.45
CA VAL A 528 22.36 -6.32 15.81
C VAL A 528 23.43 -6.66 14.78
N THR A 529 24.05 -7.83 14.91
CA THR A 529 25.05 -8.35 13.99
C THR A 529 24.57 -9.56 13.19
N SER A 530 23.33 -10.02 13.37
CA SER A 530 22.71 -11.04 12.52
C SER A 530 21.89 -10.42 11.38
N ARG A 531 21.84 -11.09 10.23
CA ARG A 531 21.07 -10.65 9.05
C ARG A 531 19.68 -11.26 8.94
N GLU A 532 19.45 -12.39 9.63
CA GLU A 532 18.16 -13.09 9.68
C GLU A 532 17.44 -12.93 11.01
N GLY A 533 17.89 -11.99 11.85
CA GLY A 533 17.28 -11.75 13.15
C GLY A 533 15.82 -11.35 13.04
N GLN A 534 14.96 -11.99 13.84
CA GLN A 534 13.55 -11.67 13.96
C GLN A 534 13.20 -11.35 15.42
N ILE A 535 12.45 -10.29 15.64
CA ILE A 535 11.74 -10.06 16.90
C ILE A 535 10.37 -10.72 16.79
N VAL A 536 10.10 -11.65 17.68
CA VAL A 536 8.83 -12.36 17.79
C VAL A 536 8.09 -11.80 19.01
N LEU A 537 6.93 -11.18 18.77
CA LEU A 537 6.06 -10.71 19.86
C LEU A 537 5.13 -11.85 20.27
N LYS A 538 5.22 -12.27 21.53
CA LYS A 538 4.41 -13.35 22.12
C LYS A 538 3.38 -12.79 23.10
N THR A 539 2.23 -13.46 23.23
CA THR A 539 1.35 -13.24 24.38
C THR A 539 1.97 -13.81 25.65
N PRO A 540 1.48 -13.42 26.85
CA PRO A 540 1.86 -14.07 28.12
C PRO A 540 1.64 -15.60 28.11
N GLU A 541 0.74 -16.08 27.25
CA GLU A 541 0.40 -17.50 27.05
C GLU A 541 1.31 -18.22 26.03
N GLY A 542 2.27 -17.51 25.42
CA GLY A 542 3.29 -18.07 24.53
C GLY A 542 2.90 -18.17 23.05
N GLN A 543 1.71 -17.72 22.64
CA GLN A 543 1.34 -17.64 21.23
C GLN A 543 2.06 -16.50 20.53
N VAL A 544 2.56 -16.76 19.31
CA VAL A 544 3.22 -15.77 18.47
C VAL A 544 2.18 -14.88 17.80
N ARG A 545 2.16 -13.59 18.13
CA ARG A 545 1.29 -12.60 17.48
C ARG A 545 1.94 -11.95 16.27
N SER A 546 3.23 -11.67 16.34
CA SER A 546 3.95 -11.00 15.26
C SER A 546 5.38 -11.48 15.12
N ARG A 547 5.90 -11.44 13.89
CA ARG A 547 7.32 -11.65 13.56
C ARG A 547 7.82 -10.44 12.77
N LEU A 548 8.83 -9.78 13.30
CA LEU A 548 9.43 -8.57 12.76
C LEU A 548 10.88 -8.84 12.38
N SER A 549 11.24 -8.68 11.10
CA SER A 549 12.64 -8.80 10.67
C SER A 549 13.43 -7.56 11.09
N VAL A 550 14.55 -7.78 11.78
CA VAL A 550 15.45 -6.72 12.25
C VAL A 550 16.60 -6.54 11.25
N PRO A 551 16.84 -5.33 10.72
CA PRO A 551 17.97 -5.07 9.83
C PRO A 551 19.32 -5.24 10.53
N TYR A 552 20.33 -5.68 9.79
CA TYR A 552 21.71 -5.71 10.25
C TYR A 552 22.21 -4.29 10.59
N GLY A 553 22.89 -4.14 11.73
CA GLY A 553 23.38 -2.86 12.23
C GLY A 553 22.30 -1.97 12.87
N ALA A 554 21.06 -2.47 13.02
CA ALA A 554 20.04 -1.77 13.79
C ALA A 554 20.43 -1.73 15.28
N THR A 555 20.11 -0.61 15.93
CA THR A 555 20.24 -0.46 17.38
C THR A 555 18.93 -0.93 18.02
N LEU A 556 19.00 -1.99 18.83
CA LEU A 556 17.88 -2.47 19.62
C LEU A 556 17.65 -1.55 20.81
N ALA A 557 16.37 -1.28 21.08
CA ALA A 557 15.91 -0.55 22.25
C ALA A 557 15.22 -1.47 23.28
N VAL A 558 15.03 -2.75 22.94
CA VAL A 558 14.35 -3.75 23.78
C VAL A 558 15.25 -4.96 24.06
N GLU A 559 15.04 -5.58 25.21
CA GLU A 559 15.74 -6.79 25.65
C GLU A 559 14.86 -8.05 25.49
N GLU A 560 15.50 -9.23 25.49
CA GLU A 560 14.79 -10.50 25.41
C GLU A 560 13.97 -10.76 26.68
N GLY A 561 12.67 -11.05 26.53
CA GLY A 561 11.74 -11.28 27.62
C GLY A 561 11.10 -10.00 28.19
N GLN A 562 11.40 -8.82 27.62
CA GLN A 562 10.78 -7.57 28.04
C GLN A 562 9.29 -7.51 27.65
N GLU A 563 8.44 -7.12 28.59
CA GLU A 563 7.06 -6.73 28.33
C GLU A 563 7.04 -5.32 27.74
N ILE A 564 6.36 -5.17 26.60
CA ILE A 564 6.23 -3.90 25.87
C ILE A 564 4.75 -3.57 25.67
N GLU A 565 4.46 -2.27 25.66
CA GLU A 565 3.15 -1.74 25.32
C GLU A 565 3.12 -1.25 23.85
N ALA A 566 1.92 -1.13 23.29
CA ALA A 566 1.71 -0.52 21.99
C ALA A 566 2.24 0.93 21.99
N GLY A 567 3.24 1.20 21.14
CA GLY A 567 3.92 2.50 21.03
C GLY A 567 5.39 2.49 21.42
N ASP A 568 5.86 1.44 22.10
CA ASP A 568 7.25 1.34 22.55
C ASP A 568 8.22 1.14 21.39
N LEU A 569 9.41 1.74 21.51
CA LEU A 569 10.45 1.66 20.49
C LEU A 569 11.11 0.27 20.53
N LEU A 570 11.08 -0.46 19.42
CA LEU A 570 11.72 -1.78 19.29
C LEU A 570 13.18 -1.64 18.85
N PHE A 571 13.41 -0.97 17.72
CA PHE A 571 14.75 -0.73 17.19
C PHE A 571 14.77 0.50 16.28
N CYS A 572 15.95 1.10 16.15
CA CYS A 572 16.22 2.19 15.22
C CYS A 572 17.38 1.86 14.28
N TRP A 573 17.33 2.39 13.06
CA TRP A 573 18.35 2.14 12.04
C TRP A 573 18.46 3.31 11.08
N ASP A 574 19.55 3.35 10.33
CA ASP A 574 19.70 4.27 9.20
C ASP A 574 19.12 3.61 7.93
N PRO A 575 18.04 4.12 7.33
CA PRO A 575 17.49 3.55 6.11
C PRO A 575 18.35 3.80 4.87
N TYR A 576 19.29 4.76 4.93
CA TYR A 576 20.10 5.20 3.79
C TYR A 576 21.47 4.53 3.72
N SER A 577 21.95 3.98 4.82
CA SER A 577 23.22 3.29 4.86
C SER A 577 23.10 1.95 5.57
N GLU A 578 23.73 0.93 5.00
CA GLU A 578 23.93 -0.35 5.68
C GLU A 578 25.35 -0.32 6.26
N PRO A 579 25.49 -0.18 7.59
CA PRO A 579 26.79 -0.20 8.22
C PRO A 579 27.31 -1.64 8.26
N ILE A 580 28.59 -1.85 7.97
CA ILE A 580 29.35 -3.06 8.30
C ILE A 580 29.92 -2.84 9.69
N VAL A 581 29.54 -3.69 10.66
CA VAL A 581 29.84 -3.48 12.08
C VAL A 581 30.80 -4.57 12.58
N ALA A 582 31.79 -4.16 13.38
CA ALA A 582 32.70 -5.09 14.06
C ALA A 582 31.96 -5.84 15.19
N ASP A 583 32.05 -7.16 15.20
CA ASP A 583 31.49 -8.01 16.26
C ASP A 583 32.46 -8.23 17.43
N VAL A 584 33.76 -8.13 17.17
CA VAL A 584 34.83 -8.33 18.15
C VAL A 584 35.78 -7.14 18.20
N SER A 585 36.36 -6.90 19.38
CA SER A 585 37.39 -5.88 19.56
C SER A 585 38.73 -6.34 18.97
N GLY A 586 39.43 -5.48 18.24
CA GLY A 586 40.76 -5.81 17.73
C GLY A 586 41.38 -4.70 16.90
N TYR A 587 42.43 -5.04 16.17
CA TYR A 587 43.09 -4.14 15.22
C TYR A 587 42.65 -4.48 13.80
N VAL A 588 42.25 -3.46 13.05
CA VAL A 588 41.88 -3.57 11.65
C VAL A 588 43.12 -3.82 10.81
N ARG A 589 43.03 -4.79 9.90
CA ARG A 589 44.02 -5.04 8.85
C ARG A 589 43.34 -5.09 7.51
N PHE A 590 43.82 -4.28 6.58
CA PHE A 590 43.37 -4.29 5.20
C PHE A 590 44.05 -5.41 4.41
N VAL A 591 43.23 -6.24 3.75
CA VAL A 591 43.65 -7.29 2.83
C VAL A 591 43.06 -6.97 1.46
N ASP A 592 43.92 -6.90 0.45
CA ASP A 592 43.56 -6.54 -0.93
C ASP A 592 42.87 -5.17 -1.12
N ILE A 593 42.99 -4.26 -0.14
CA ILE A 593 42.60 -2.85 -0.24
C ILE A 593 43.88 -2.05 -0.54
N VAL A 594 44.03 -1.64 -1.80
CA VAL A 594 45.20 -0.96 -2.34
C VAL A 594 44.73 0.33 -3.03
N GLU A 595 45.38 1.44 -2.70
CA GLU A 595 45.14 2.74 -3.32
C GLU A 595 45.24 2.66 -4.86
N GLU A 596 44.31 3.33 -5.56
CA GLU A 596 44.19 3.41 -7.03
C GLU A 596 43.88 2.09 -7.76
N GLN A 597 43.83 0.95 -7.07
CA GLN A 597 43.43 -0.34 -7.64
C GLN A 597 42.08 -0.83 -7.12
N THR A 598 41.93 -0.93 -5.80
CA THR A 598 40.70 -1.38 -5.14
C THR A 598 40.11 -0.35 -4.19
N MET A 599 40.84 0.72 -3.91
CA MET A 599 40.37 1.86 -3.12
C MET A 599 40.70 3.15 -3.84
N ARG A 600 39.71 4.05 -3.95
CA ARG A 600 39.91 5.39 -4.49
C ARG A 600 39.64 6.41 -3.38
N GLU A 601 40.56 7.34 -3.21
CA GLU A 601 40.30 8.54 -2.43
C GLU A 601 39.48 9.50 -3.30
N GLU A 602 38.18 9.59 -3.04
CA GLU A 602 37.37 10.64 -3.62
C GLU A 602 37.47 11.88 -2.75
N LEU A 603 37.93 12.96 -3.37
CA LEU A 603 37.96 14.27 -2.75
C LEU A 603 36.58 14.88 -2.95
N ASP A 604 35.85 15.05 -1.86
CA ASP A 604 34.57 15.74 -1.89
C ASP A 604 34.86 17.22 -2.19
N GLU A 605 34.57 17.65 -3.43
CA GLU A 605 34.95 18.95 -4.03
C GLU A 605 34.56 20.16 -3.17
N SER A 606 33.59 19.98 -2.28
CA SER A 606 33.04 21.00 -1.37
C SER A 606 33.63 20.99 0.04
N THR A 607 33.94 19.82 0.61
CA THR A 607 34.36 19.71 2.02
C THR A 607 35.87 19.59 2.17
N GLY A 608 36.58 19.29 1.08
CA GLY A 608 38.03 19.08 1.06
C GLY A 608 38.48 17.86 1.88
N ARG A 609 37.54 17.05 2.39
CA ARG A 609 37.82 15.78 3.07
C ARG A 609 37.93 14.67 2.04
N ARG A 610 38.85 13.74 2.32
CA ARG A 610 39.09 12.56 1.49
C ARG A 610 38.20 11.45 2.03
N GLN A 611 37.32 10.91 1.18
CA GLN A 611 36.56 9.71 1.47
C GLN A 611 37.20 8.53 0.75
N MET A 612 37.41 7.44 1.49
CA MET A 612 37.96 6.21 0.94
C MET A 612 36.81 5.32 0.45
N THR A 613 36.67 5.20 -0.87
CA THR A 613 35.60 4.41 -1.50
C THR A 613 36.20 3.19 -2.19
N ILE A 614 35.62 2.01 -1.94
CA ILE A 614 36.06 0.78 -2.60
C ILE A 614 35.61 0.76 -4.06
N ILE A 615 36.54 0.48 -4.98
CA ILE A 615 36.31 0.35 -6.42
C ILE A 615 36.57 -1.09 -6.88
N GLU A 616 35.93 -1.49 -7.98
CA GLU A 616 36.18 -2.81 -8.57
C GLU A 616 37.57 -2.83 -9.22
N ASP A 617 38.37 -3.85 -8.90
CA ASP A 617 39.65 -4.11 -9.56
C ASP A 617 39.43 -4.43 -11.05
N ARG A 618 40.20 -3.78 -11.93
CA ARG A 618 40.14 -4.01 -13.39
C ARG A 618 40.54 -5.43 -13.77
N GLU A 619 41.41 -6.09 -12.99
CA GLU A 619 41.83 -7.48 -13.24
C GLU A 619 40.99 -8.53 -12.49
N LYS A 620 40.06 -8.11 -11.63
CA LYS A 620 39.19 -8.96 -10.78
C LYS A 620 39.95 -10.00 -9.95
N LYS A 621 41.19 -9.68 -9.53
CA LYS A 621 42.04 -10.56 -8.72
C LYS A 621 42.06 -10.19 -7.25
N LEU A 622 41.94 -8.90 -6.94
CA LEU A 622 42.01 -8.37 -5.58
C LEU A 622 40.60 -8.29 -4.97
N HIS A 623 40.48 -8.72 -3.71
CA HIS A 623 39.20 -8.81 -3.01
C HIS A 623 39.21 -8.01 -1.69
N PRO A 624 38.72 -6.77 -1.73
CA PRO A 624 38.71 -5.86 -0.57
C PRO A 624 38.13 -6.52 0.68
N THR A 625 38.98 -6.79 1.65
CA THR A 625 38.62 -7.50 2.87
C THR A 625 39.22 -6.80 4.08
N ILE A 626 38.40 -6.66 5.11
CA ILE A 626 38.82 -6.16 6.42
C ILE A 626 38.94 -7.36 7.36
N GLU A 627 40.13 -7.57 7.91
CA GLU A 627 40.37 -8.56 8.95
C GLU A 627 40.55 -7.89 10.31
N ILE A 628 40.02 -8.53 11.38
CA ILE A 628 40.25 -8.08 12.76
C ILE A 628 41.23 -9.03 13.45
N TRP A 629 42.30 -8.46 14.02
CA TRP A 629 43.42 -9.18 14.65
C TRP A 629 43.59 -8.81 16.12
N ASP A 630 43.98 -9.77 16.96
CA ASP A 630 44.43 -9.51 18.34
C ASP A 630 45.97 -9.34 18.39
N LYS A 631 46.45 -8.26 19.03
CA LYS A 631 47.90 -8.01 19.21
C LYS A 631 48.57 -8.99 20.18
N LYS A 632 47.83 -9.67 21.07
CA LYS A 632 48.41 -10.48 22.15
C LYS A 632 48.77 -11.93 21.75
N LYS A 633 48.18 -12.47 20.68
CA LYS A 633 48.51 -13.79 20.12
C LYS A 633 48.91 -13.64 18.66
N LYS A 634 50.17 -13.92 18.36
CA LYS A 634 50.72 -13.81 17.00
C LYS A 634 50.13 -14.93 16.13
N GLY A 635 49.02 -14.65 15.44
CA GLY A 635 48.48 -15.51 14.37
C GLY A 635 46.98 -15.82 14.40
N ASP A 636 46.19 -15.39 15.39
CA ASP A 636 44.74 -15.63 15.36
C ASP A 636 44.01 -14.49 14.65
N ARG A 637 43.58 -14.78 13.42
CA ARG A 637 42.56 -14.01 12.72
C ARG A 637 41.23 -14.25 13.43
N LEU A 638 40.66 -13.21 14.06
CA LEU A 638 39.40 -13.36 14.80
C LEU A 638 38.21 -13.40 13.84
N ARG A 639 38.19 -12.46 12.87
CA ARG A 639 37.06 -12.27 11.96
C ARG A 639 37.51 -11.65 10.64
N GLU A 640 36.74 -11.95 9.60
CA GLU A 640 36.92 -11.47 8.23
C GLU A 640 35.60 -10.85 7.75
N PHE A 641 35.68 -9.64 7.21
CA PHE A 641 34.57 -8.89 6.63
C PHE A 641 34.89 -8.53 5.19
N ILE A 642 34.11 -9.04 4.25
CA ILE A 642 34.26 -8.70 2.83
C ILE A 642 33.55 -7.38 2.59
N VAL A 643 34.27 -6.43 1.98
CA VAL A 643 33.74 -5.10 1.70
C VAL A 643 33.30 -5.03 0.24
N PRO A 644 32.02 -4.79 -0.06
CA PRO A 644 31.54 -4.73 -1.43
C PRO A 644 32.02 -3.46 -2.14
N VAL A 645 32.01 -3.50 -3.47
CA VAL A 645 32.29 -2.35 -4.33
C VAL A 645 31.29 -1.23 -4.05
N GLY A 646 31.77 0.00 -3.92
CA GLY A 646 30.96 1.18 -3.60
C GLY A 646 30.76 1.43 -2.10
N ALA A 647 31.26 0.57 -1.22
CA ALA A 647 31.27 0.85 0.22
C ALA A 647 32.29 1.95 0.56
N GLN A 648 31.93 2.80 1.51
CA GLN A 648 32.77 3.85 2.06
C GLN A 648 33.43 3.36 3.35
N LEU A 649 34.75 3.37 3.40
CA LEU A 649 35.51 2.97 4.60
C LEU A 649 35.50 4.10 5.63
N THR A 650 35.16 3.77 6.86
CA THR A 650 35.18 4.72 8.00
C THR A 650 36.40 4.57 8.90
N VAL A 651 37.11 3.45 8.80
CA VAL A 651 38.30 3.13 9.60
C VAL A 651 39.58 3.14 8.76
N GLN A 652 40.72 3.27 9.41
CA GLN A 652 42.05 3.20 8.79
C GLN A 652 42.75 1.86 9.08
N ASP A 653 43.73 1.50 8.24
CA ASP A 653 44.56 0.31 8.46
C ASP A 653 45.37 0.44 9.76
N GLY A 654 45.32 -0.59 10.62
CA GLY A 654 45.98 -0.62 11.92
C GLY A 654 45.24 0.13 13.05
N GLU A 655 44.05 0.67 12.79
CA GLU A 655 43.21 1.30 13.81
C GLU A 655 42.67 0.25 14.80
N LYS A 656 42.54 0.63 16.08
CA LYS A 656 41.88 -0.22 17.09
C LYS A 656 40.38 0.02 17.00
N VAL A 657 39.62 -1.06 16.80
CA VAL A 657 38.15 -1.03 16.78
C VAL A 657 37.58 -1.71 18.02
N ASP A 658 36.53 -1.11 18.56
CA ASP A 658 35.74 -1.69 19.64
C ASP A 658 34.48 -2.39 19.08
N PRO A 659 33.88 -3.34 19.81
CA PRO A 659 32.69 -4.05 19.34
C PRO A 659 31.53 -3.07 19.09
N GLY A 660 30.83 -3.25 17.98
CA GLY A 660 29.75 -2.36 17.54
C GLY A 660 30.20 -1.13 16.73
N GLN A 661 31.51 -0.91 16.54
CA GLN A 661 32.01 0.18 15.70
C GLN A 661 31.81 -0.12 14.20
N THR A 662 31.38 0.90 13.44
CA THR A 662 31.20 0.79 11.98
C THR A 662 32.56 0.79 11.26
N LEU A 663 32.84 -0.28 10.50
CA LEU A 663 34.03 -0.46 9.67
C LEU A 663 33.87 0.19 8.29
N ALA A 664 32.70 0.02 7.69
CA ALA A 664 32.36 0.59 6.39
C ALA A 664 30.87 0.89 6.31
N LYS A 665 30.47 1.81 5.44
CA LYS A 665 29.08 2.13 5.16
C LYS A 665 28.79 1.86 3.70
N ILE A 666 27.78 1.03 3.44
CA ILE A 666 27.25 0.83 2.10
C ILE A 666 26.10 1.82 1.94
N SER A 667 26.24 2.79 1.04
CA SER A 667 25.11 3.64 0.69
C SER A 667 24.06 2.77 0.00
N ARG A 668 22.91 2.57 0.65
CA ARG A 668 21.78 1.91 -0.01
C ARG A 668 21.23 2.92 -1.02
N GLU A 669 21.30 2.57 -2.31
CA GLU A 669 20.39 3.18 -3.27
C GLU A 669 18.99 2.75 -2.83
N VAL A 670 18.31 3.63 -2.10
CA VAL A 670 16.93 3.41 -1.64
C VAL A 670 16.14 2.90 -2.83
N TYR A 671 15.46 1.77 -2.61
CA TYR A 671 14.55 1.16 -3.58
C TYR A 671 13.87 2.27 -4.38
N LYS A 672 14.18 2.29 -5.68
CA LYS A 672 13.70 3.29 -6.63
C LYS A 672 12.25 3.60 -6.32
N THR A 673 11.91 4.88 -6.25
CA THR A 673 10.53 5.37 -6.14
C THR A 673 9.65 4.48 -7.01
N ARG A 674 8.70 3.75 -6.43
CA ARG A 674 7.71 3.01 -7.22
C ARG A 674 6.75 4.05 -7.78
N ASP A 675 7.21 4.77 -8.81
CA ASP A 675 6.33 5.56 -9.65
C ASP A 675 5.35 4.58 -10.31
N ILE A 676 4.06 4.89 -10.24
CA ILE A 676 2.97 4.13 -10.86
C ILE A 676 3.31 3.79 -12.32
N THR A 677 4.08 4.65 -13.02
CA THR A 677 4.50 4.41 -14.40
C THR A 677 5.72 3.53 -14.61
N GLY A 678 6.50 3.23 -13.57
CA GLY A 678 7.57 2.23 -13.60
C GLY A 678 7.04 0.81 -13.45
N GLY A 679 5.79 0.66 -13.00
CA GLY A 679 5.14 -0.63 -12.77
C GLY A 679 4.84 -1.40 -14.06
N LEU A 680 4.34 -0.74 -15.12
CA LEU A 680 3.92 -1.44 -16.34
C LEU A 680 5.04 -2.21 -17.05
N PRO A 681 6.26 -1.65 -17.26
CA PRO A 681 7.38 -2.43 -17.79
C PRO A 681 7.71 -3.65 -16.94
N ARG A 682 7.61 -3.53 -15.61
CA ARG A 682 7.85 -4.65 -14.70
C ARG A 682 6.77 -5.73 -14.83
N VAL A 683 5.50 -5.34 -14.95
CA VAL A 683 4.40 -6.27 -15.22
C VAL A 683 4.62 -7.00 -16.55
N ALA A 684 5.04 -6.29 -17.59
CA ALA A 684 5.39 -6.90 -18.87
C ALA A 684 6.58 -7.88 -18.76
N GLU A 685 7.63 -7.54 -17.98
CA GLU A 685 8.76 -8.45 -17.72
C GLU A 685 8.31 -9.74 -17.02
N LEU A 686 7.36 -9.65 -16.09
CA LEU A 686 6.80 -10.81 -15.39
C LEU A 686 6.01 -11.71 -16.35
N PHE A 687 5.14 -11.15 -17.20
CA PHE A 687 4.41 -11.91 -18.21
C PHE A 687 5.32 -12.52 -19.28
N GLU A 688 6.43 -11.87 -19.60
CA GLU A 688 7.43 -12.41 -20.53
C GLU A 688 8.40 -13.40 -19.86
N ALA A 689 8.26 -13.66 -18.54
CA ALA A 689 9.16 -14.49 -17.75
C ALA A 689 10.65 -14.13 -18.00
N ARG A 690 10.95 -12.83 -18.12
CA ARG A 690 12.30 -12.38 -18.45
C ARG A 690 13.26 -12.64 -17.30
N LYS A 691 14.37 -13.30 -17.62
CA LYS A 691 15.48 -13.44 -16.69
C LYS A 691 16.05 -12.07 -16.33
N PRO A 692 16.13 -11.72 -15.04
CA PRO A 692 16.79 -10.50 -14.61
C PRO A 692 18.24 -10.48 -15.11
N LYS A 693 18.78 -9.28 -15.39
CA LYS A 693 20.18 -9.13 -15.83
C LYS A 693 21.18 -9.62 -14.77
N ASP A 694 20.82 -9.48 -13.50
CA ASP A 694 21.64 -9.91 -12.38
C ASP A 694 20.80 -10.70 -11.35
N PRO A 695 20.48 -11.98 -11.63
CA PRO A 695 19.58 -12.77 -10.80
C PRO A 695 20.27 -13.21 -9.50
N ALA A 696 19.53 -13.25 -8.40
CA ALA A 696 20.00 -13.87 -7.16
C ALA A 696 20.24 -15.37 -7.40
N VAL A 697 21.36 -15.87 -6.88
CA VAL A 697 21.65 -17.31 -6.84
C VAL A 697 20.93 -17.90 -5.64
N ILE A 698 20.14 -18.95 -5.88
CA ILE A 698 19.28 -19.61 -4.90
C ILE A 698 19.78 -21.04 -4.71
N THR A 699 19.73 -21.55 -3.47
CA THR A 699 20.05 -22.96 -3.21
C THR A 699 18.86 -23.85 -3.51
N GLU A 700 19.10 -24.97 -4.20
CA GLU A 700 18.12 -26.04 -4.44
C GLU A 700 18.06 -27.06 -3.30
N ILE A 701 19.02 -27.02 -2.38
CA ILE A 701 19.16 -27.99 -1.29
C ILE A 701 19.29 -27.30 0.07
N ASP A 702 18.84 -28.01 1.10
CA ASP A 702 19.10 -27.66 2.50
C ASP A 702 20.55 -28.03 2.87
N GLY A 703 21.23 -27.23 3.68
CA GLY A 703 22.55 -27.60 4.18
C GLY A 703 23.38 -26.47 4.76
N GLU A 704 24.61 -26.80 5.15
CA GLU A 704 25.60 -25.85 5.65
C GLU A 704 26.39 -25.23 4.49
N VAL A 705 26.55 -23.91 4.52
CA VAL A 705 27.26 -23.14 3.49
C VAL A 705 28.77 -23.12 3.77
N SER A 706 29.56 -23.53 2.79
CA SER A 706 31.01 -23.37 2.76
C SER A 706 31.44 -22.65 1.48
N PHE A 707 32.55 -21.90 1.54
CA PHE A 707 33.08 -21.21 0.37
C PHE A 707 34.25 -21.99 -0.23
N GLY A 708 34.18 -22.26 -1.53
CA GLY A 708 35.25 -22.85 -2.31
C GLY A 708 36.20 -21.82 -2.92
N ASP A 709 37.12 -22.31 -3.76
CA ASP A 709 38.08 -21.48 -4.47
C ASP A 709 37.43 -20.59 -5.54
N ILE A 710 38.05 -19.45 -5.81
CA ILE A 710 37.60 -18.52 -6.85
C ILE A 710 38.14 -18.98 -8.20
N LYS A 711 37.26 -19.44 -9.09
CA LYS A 711 37.61 -19.85 -10.45
C LYS A 711 37.01 -18.88 -11.47
N ARG A 712 37.85 -18.34 -12.36
CA ARG A 712 37.42 -17.47 -13.49
C ARG A 712 36.54 -16.28 -13.07
N GLY A 713 36.84 -15.64 -11.92
CA GLY A 713 36.11 -14.46 -11.44
C GLY A 713 34.71 -14.76 -10.88
N LYS A 714 34.41 -16.03 -10.58
CA LYS A 714 33.25 -16.46 -9.79
C LYS A 714 33.73 -17.23 -8.57
N ARG A 715 33.04 -17.03 -7.45
CA ARG A 715 33.25 -17.74 -6.19
C ARG A 715 32.32 -18.94 -6.13
N GLU A 716 32.89 -20.11 -5.88
CA GLU A 716 32.13 -21.33 -5.62
C GLU A 716 31.55 -21.27 -4.20
N VAL A 717 30.24 -21.44 -4.07
CA VAL A 717 29.51 -21.57 -2.79
C VAL A 717 29.01 -23.01 -2.73
N ILE A 718 29.49 -23.77 -1.76
CA ILE A 718 29.19 -25.19 -1.63
C ILE A 718 28.21 -25.36 -0.46
N VAL A 719 27.01 -25.83 -0.75
CA VAL A 719 26.02 -26.20 0.25
C VAL A 719 26.13 -27.70 0.50
N THR A 720 26.37 -28.09 1.76
CA THR A 720 26.53 -29.49 2.15
C THR A 720 25.33 -29.93 2.97
N PRO A 721 24.49 -30.85 2.45
CA PRO A 721 23.34 -31.36 3.20
C PRO A 721 23.80 -32.32 4.31
N GLU A 722 22.98 -32.50 5.36
CA GLU A 722 23.27 -33.47 6.44
C GLU A 722 23.33 -34.92 5.91
N GLN A 723 22.58 -35.23 4.85
CA GLN A 723 22.63 -36.50 4.13
C GLN A 723 22.53 -36.22 2.62
N GLY A 724 23.59 -36.53 1.86
CA GLY A 724 23.60 -36.39 0.40
C GLY A 724 24.92 -35.89 -0.17
N GLU A 725 24.93 -35.59 -1.47
CA GLU A 725 26.07 -34.98 -2.15
C GLU A 725 26.05 -33.44 -2.03
N PRO A 726 27.21 -32.79 -1.78
CA PRO A 726 27.28 -31.34 -1.74
C PRO A 726 27.02 -30.73 -3.12
N ARG A 727 26.29 -29.61 -3.17
CA ARG A 727 26.06 -28.84 -4.40
C ARG A 727 26.87 -27.56 -4.41
N THR A 728 27.49 -27.28 -5.55
CA THR A 728 28.29 -26.07 -5.79
C THR A 728 27.50 -25.07 -6.65
N TYR A 729 27.46 -23.81 -6.19
CA TYR A 729 26.83 -22.67 -6.86
C TYR A 729 27.88 -21.61 -7.18
N ASP A 730 27.90 -21.12 -8.42
CA ASP A 730 28.85 -20.08 -8.84
C ASP A 730 28.25 -18.68 -8.66
N VAL A 731 28.82 -17.87 -7.76
CA VAL A 731 28.40 -16.46 -7.56
C VAL A 731 29.49 -15.51 -8.10
N PRO A 732 29.16 -14.49 -8.92
CA PRO A 732 30.12 -13.47 -9.33
C PRO A 732 30.75 -12.76 -8.12
N VAL A 733 32.07 -12.57 -8.12
CA VAL A 733 32.78 -12.09 -6.92
C VAL A 733 32.41 -10.67 -6.48
N GLY A 734 32.03 -9.80 -7.42
CA GLY A 734 31.60 -8.42 -7.09
C GLY A 734 30.19 -8.32 -6.49
N LYS A 735 29.48 -9.44 -6.36
CA LYS A 735 28.09 -9.48 -5.90
C LYS A 735 28.02 -9.64 -4.38
N HIS A 736 27.18 -8.85 -3.72
CA HIS A 736 27.00 -8.95 -2.28
C HIS A 736 26.36 -10.29 -1.90
N MET A 737 27.04 -11.02 -1.01
CA MET A 737 26.59 -12.30 -0.47
C MET A 737 25.70 -12.05 0.73
N ARG A 738 24.58 -12.77 0.85
CA ARG A 738 23.71 -12.69 2.03
C ARG A 738 24.17 -13.61 3.15
N VAL A 739 24.76 -14.75 2.78
CA VAL A 739 25.19 -15.84 3.67
C VAL A 739 26.67 -15.74 4.05
N HIS A 740 27.00 -16.22 5.24
CA HIS A 740 28.36 -16.40 5.75
C HIS A 740 28.77 -17.89 5.77
N GLN A 741 30.03 -18.14 6.08
CA GLN A 741 30.55 -19.49 6.20
C GLN A 741 30.03 -20.14 7.47
N GLY A 742 29.45 -21.33 7.35
CA GLY A 742 28.83 -22.07 8.46
C GLY A 742 27.33 -21.77 8.67
N ASP A 743 26.72 -20.91 7.86
CA ASP A 743 25.28 -20.65 7.93
C ASP A 743 24.48 -21.86 7.42
N GLN A 744 23.37 -22.18 8.09
CA GLN A 744 22.40 -23.18 7.61
C GLN A 744 21.37 -22.51 6.68
N VAL A 745 21.28 -22.99 5.45
CA VAL A 745 20.32 -22.51 4.45
C VAL A 745 19.30 -23.60 4.11
N ARG A 746 18.09 -23.17 3.75
CA ARG A 746 17.02 -24.04 3.23
C ARG A 746 16.90 -23.92 1.71
N ALA A 747 16.38 -24.95 1.07
CA ALA A 747 16.02 -24.97 -0.34
C ALA A 747 15.07 -23.79 -0.62
N GLY A 748 15.45 -22.94 -1.58
CA GLY A 748 14.76 -21.69 -1.89
C GLY A 748 15.41 -20.43 -1.30
N ASP A 749 16.37 -20.55 -0.38
CA ASP A 749 17.05 -19.40 0.21
C ASP A 749 18.03 -18.73 -0.77
N ARG A 750 18.10 -17.41 -0.70
CA ARG A 750 18.94 -16.56 -1.55
C ARG A 750 20.37 -16.49 -1.00
N LEU A 751 21.33 -17.05 -1.72
CA LEU A 751 22.76 -17.00 -1.36
C LEU A 751 23.39 -15.63 -1.66
N SER A 752 22.89 -14.93 -2.70
CA SER A 752 23.37 -13.61 -3.11
C SER A 752 22.22 -12.61 -3.27
N GLU A 753 22.55 -11.32 -3.27
CA GLU A 753 21.57 -10.27 -3.51
C GLU A 753 21.00 -10.28 -4.94
N GLY A 754 19.85 -9.64 -5.12
CA GLY A 754 19.24 -9.47 -6.43
C GLY A 754 17.83 -10.06 -6.55
N PRO A 755 17.17 -9.79 -7.68
CA PRO A 755 15.84 -10.32 -7.97
C PRO A 755 15.88 -11.83 -8.16
N ILE A 756 14.87 -12.52 -7.63
CA ILE A 756 14.61 -13.93 -7.90
C ILE A 756 14.32 -14.08 -9.38
N ASN A 757 14.94 -15.09 -10.00
CA ASN A 757 14.59 -15.47 -11.35
C ASN A 757 13.26 -16.26 -11.31
N PRO A 758 12.21 -15.78 -12.01
CA PRO A 758 10.92 -16.47 -12.06
C PRO A 758 11.00 -17.80 -12.80
#